data_AF-A0A4T0NPV2-F1
#
_entry.id   AF-A0A4T0NPV2-F1
#
_cell.length_a   1.000
_cell.length_b   1.000
_cell.length_c   1.000
_cell.angle_alpha   90.00
_cell.angle_beta   90.00
_cell.angle_gamma   90.00
#
_symmetry.space_group_name_H-M   'P 1'
#
loop_
_entity.id
_entity.type
_entity.pdbx_description
1 polymer ?
#
loop_
_entity_poly.entity_id
_entity_poly.type
_entity_poly.pdbx_seq_one_letter_code
_entity_poly.pdbx_strand_id
1 'polypeptide(L)'
;MANVTMAMEQMLPEFKDYEKKNLFTKLEIKSIAAKRKNFETSLGRKTPSQSDYLKYIEYEITLENLKRKRMSRLKIALTPSPALYGIQKRILSLFDKATRKFRGDISLWVKYIEYLKKIGANKLLTRTFSTVINLHPSNPQLYILAASWELHNNVSAHSARTLLQRGLRLNTTDLDLWLAYARMELVFAERVRRRLEFDQQFQENEEKDSDDGVERQLDPEEGLNSNKNLNIRAPDSDKKVMDGAIIEAIIDNARSSLKVQSQLPFFSSLISMLREFPLPITVKHSLLNHTYHTLRLTLPEDPEARLMIAIRPDSNAPEEAGVLDKVEGLKVACNAVTTVMAELQLPQMSEMGLQWLVHRHDNEEEENLKQYINHFIITSFKTSKSRKLLTAGAYLNYIEYLRRSSEAEEKVFKLVNDGLAKHSNSSQLHLLKLELQPSKEAYKEALRLCPTTWELYEGYLFFSLNDDPEGVLKVFETLIADSLYSAALIEANANAVSEGKLTIHDKLLSRFIEINSSHNIVQLSPRQLFPSSFVISPSPGFYEYILSSDIELNENLVDDLYRAWREHPFSDTVVITLKTIKWLLSIKKNSTAFNLFNSALTGLTDVRDKVQLESGWQALLGGDSSNNQSGEDVDTAMEE
;
A
#
# COMPACT_ATOMS: atom_id res chain seq x y z
N MET A 1 -0.02 -33.93 -33.28
CA MET A 1 -0.87 -33.46 -34.40
C MET A 1 -2.33 -33.94 -34.28
N ALA A 2 -2.59 -35.22 -33.98
CA ALA A 2 -3.96 -35.75 -33.84
C ALA A 2 -4.88 -35.00 -32.83
N ASN A 3 -4.33 -34.52 -31.70
CA ASN A 3 -5.12 -33.77 -30.72
C ASN A 3 -5.54 -32.37 -31.21
N VAL A 4 -4.76 -31.77 -32.11
CA VAL A 4 -5.04 -30.43 -32.68
C VAL A 4 -6.13 -30.53 -33.75
N THR A 5 -6.06 -31.56 -34.60
CA THR A 5 -7.09 -31.81 -35.62
C THR A 5 -8.44 -32.09 -34.98
N MET A 6 -8.46 -32.95 -33.95
CA MET A 6 -9.66 -33.23 -33.17
C MET A 6 -10.24 -31.98 -32.47
N ALA A 7 -9.38 -31.13 -31.89
CA ALA A 7 -9.82 -29.88 -31.27
C ALA A 7 -10.45 -28.93 -32.30
N MET A 8 -9.88 -28.81 -33.50
CA MET A 8 -10.41 -27.96 -34.58
C MET A 8 -11.74 -28.50 -35.13
N GLU A 9 -11.90 -29.82 -35.23
CA GLU A 9 -13.15 -30.46 -35.67
C GLU A 9 -14.32 -30.17 -34.71
N GLN A 10 -14.05 -30.16 -33.41
CA GLN A 10 -15.05 -29.79 -32.39
C GLN A 10 -15.54 -28.34 -32.50
N MET A 11 -14.80 -27.46 -33.18
CA MET A 11 -15.17 -26.04 -33.37
C MET A 11 -16.01 -25.81 -34.64
N LEU A 12 -16.08 -26.78 -35.55
CA LEU A 12 -16.80 -26.63 -36.83
C LEU A 12 -18.30 -26.30 -36.67
N PRO A 13 -19.04 -26.92 -35.72
CA PRO A 13 -20.45 -26.57 -35.52
C PRO A 13 -20.64 -25.13 -35.04
N GLU A 14 -19.72 -24.60 -34.24
CA GLU A 14 -19.72 -23.21 -33.76
C GLU A 14 -19.50 -22.24 -34.92
N PHE A 15 -18.55 -22.52 -35.80
CA PHE A 15 -18.28 -21.67 -36.98
C PHE A 15 -19.45 -21.66 -37.97
N LYS A 16 -20.07 -22.81 -38.24
CA LYS A 16 -21.27 -22.88 -39.09
C LYS A 16 -22.44 -22.07 -38.52
N ASP A 17 -22.57 -22.02 -37.20
CA ASP A 17 -23.61 -21.25 -36.52
C ASP A 17 -23.32 -19.74 -36.54
N TYR A 18 -22.04 -19.35 -36.44
CA TYR A 18 -21.62 -17.94 -36.62
C TYR A 18 -21.90 -17.41 -38.01
N GLU A 19 -21.67 -18.23 -39.04
CA GLU A 19 -21.96 -17.90 -40.43
C GLU A 19 -23.48 -17.78 -40.65
N LYS A 20 -24.27 -18.75 -40.20
CA LYS A 20 -25.74 -18.73 -40.32
C LYS A 20 -26.38 -17.51 -39.68
N LYS A 21 -25.82 -17.04 -38.55
CA LYS A 21 -26.34 -15.89 -37.80
C LYS A 21 -25.72 -14.56 -38.23
N ASN A 22 -24.88 -14.54 -39.27
CA ASN A 22 -24.15 -13.36 -39.74
C ASN A 22 -23.38 -12.63 -38.62
N LEU A 23 -22.90 -13.39 -37.61
CA LEU A 23 -22.13 -12.83 -36.49
C LEU A 23 -20.70 -12.49 -36.90
N PHE A 24 -20.15 -13.30 -37.80
CA PHE A 24 -18.81 -13.16 -38.36
C PHE A 24 -18.87 -13.46 -39.86
N THR A 25 -18.08 -12.73 -40.65
CA THR A 25 -17.95 -13.02 -42.08
C THR A 25 -17.09 -14.25 -42.30
N LYS A 26 -17.17 -14.87 -43.49
CA LYS A 26 -16.31 -16.02 -43.86
C LYS A 26 -14.82 -15.73 -43.71
N LEU A 27 -14.39 -14.51 -44.03
CA LEU A 27 -12.99 -14.08 -43.90
C LEU A 27 -12.56 -13.97 -42.42
N GLU A 28 -13.43 -13.43 -41.57
CA GLU A 28 -13.21 -13.37 -40.12
C GLU A 28 -13.19 -14.76 -39.49
N ILE A 29 -14.09 -15.66 -39.90
CA ILE A 29 -14.10 -17.05 -39.41
C ILE A 29 -12.80 -17.75 -39.79
N LYS A 30 -12.30 -17.55 -41.01
CA LYS A 30 -11.01 -18.10 -41.46
C LYS A 30 -9.84 -17.56 -40.62
N SER A 31 -9.84 -16.27 -40.29
CA SER A 31 -8.79 -15.68 -39.45
C SER A 31 -8.88 -16.16 -37.99
N ILE A 32 -10.08 -16.30 -37.43
CA ILE A 32 -10.31 -16.87 -36.10
C ILE A 32 -9.85 -18.32 -36.05
N ALA A 33 -10.19 -19.13 -37.06
CA ALA A 33 -9.77 -20.53 -37.16
C ALA A 33 -8.25 -20.66 -37.27
N ALA A 34 -7.59 -19.80 -38.04
CA ALA A 34 -6.13 -19.77 -38.14
C ALA A 34 -5.47 -19.42 -36.80
N LYS A 35 -5.96 -18.38 -36.10
CA LYS A 35 -5.46 -17.99 -34.77
C LYS A 35 -5.66 -19.10 -33.73
N ARG A 36 -6.85 -19.71 -33.67
CA ARG A 36 -7.13 -20.85 -32.78
C ARG A 36 -6.22 -22.04 -33.09
N LYS A 37 -6.00 -22.37 -34.37
CA LYS A 37 -5.06 -23.41 -34.78
C LYS A 37 -3.65 -23.13 -34.24
N ASN A 38 -3.15 -21.90 -34.33
CA ASN A 38 -1.84 -21.53 -33.81
C ASN A 38 -1.76 -21.69 -32.28
N PHE A 39 -2.81 -21.31 -31.54
CA PHE A 39 -2.87 -21.54 -30.09
C PHE A 39 -2.94 -23.03 -29.74
N GLU A 40 -3.76 -23.83 -30.43
CA GLU A 40 -3.84 -25.28 -30.21
C GLU A 40 -2.52 -25.99 -30.55
N THR A 41 -1.79 -25.55 -31.58
CA THR A 41 -0.45 -26.08 -31.87
C THR A 41 0.57 -25.70 -30.78
N SER A 42 0.44 -24.51 -30.21
CA SER A 42 1.31 -24.06 -29.10
C SER A 42 1.03 -24.84 -27.82
N LEU A 43 -0.24 -25.11 -27.52
CA LEU A 43 -0.65 -25.96 -26.39
C LEU A 43 -0.34 -27.45 -26.61
N GLY A 44 -0.33 -27.91 -27.86
CA GLY A 44 -0.02 -29.29 -28.25
C GLY A 44 1.48 -29.64 -28.22
N ARG A 45 2.36 -28.70 -27.83
CA ARG A 45 3.78 -28.96 -27.57
C ARG A 45 3.94 -29.93 -26.40
N LYS A 46 5.11 -30.58 -26.28
CA LYS A 46 5.39 -31.52 -25.16
C LYS A 46 5.33 -30.83 -23.79
N THR A 47 5.78 -29.57 -23.73
CA THR A 47 5.82 -28.74 -22.52
C THR A 47 5.22 -27.34 -22.81
N PRO A 48 3.89 -27.19 -22.91
CA PRO A 48 3.27 -25.87 -23.02
C PRO A 48 3.55 -25.06 -21.76
N SER A 49 3.84 -23.77 -21.95
CA SER A 49 4.06 -22.83 -20.86
C SER A 49 2.74 -22.31 -20.31
N GLN A 50 2.76 -21.80 -19.08
CA GLN A 50 1.60 -21.12 -18.50
C GLN A 50 1.17 -19.90 -19.32
N SER A 51 2.15 -19.15 -19.86
CA SER A 51 1.90 -17.99 -20.72
C SER A 51 1.08 -18.35 -21.96
N ASP A 52 1.31 -19.54 -22.55
CA ASP A 52 0.55 -20.00 -23.72
C ASP A 52 -0.94 -20.20 -23.41
N TYR A 53 -1.28 -20.73 -22.23
CA TYR A 53 -2.67 -20.85 -21.79
C TYR A 53 -3.29 -19.47 -21.54
N LEU A 54 -2.59 -18.58 -20.84
CA LEU A 54 -3.11 -17.24 -20.53
C LEU A 54 -3.37 -16.41 -21.80
N LYS A 55 -2.43 -16.40 -22.76
CA LYS A 55 -2.58 -15.72 -24.05
C LYS A 55 -3.79 -16.24 -24.83
N TYR A 56 -4.01 -17.56 -24.83
CA TYR A 56 -5.16 -18.14 -25.52
C TYR A 56 -6.48 -17.79 -24.83
N ILE A 57 -6.51 -17.86 -23.49
CA ILE A 57 -7.67 -17.46 -22.69
C ILE A 57 -8.03 -15.99 -22.93
N GLU A 58 -7.04 -15.09 -22.90
CA GLU A 58 -7.22 -13.66 -23.15
C GLU A 58 -7.79 -13.39 -24.55
N TYR A 59 -7.25 -14.08 -25.56
CA TYR A 59 -7.78 -14.03 -26.92
C TYR A 59 -9.26 -14.47 -26.98
N GLU A 60 -9.61 -15.60 -26.36
CA GLU A 60 -11.00 -16.08 -26.35
C GLU A 60 -11.94 -15.18 -25.55
N ILE A 61 -11.49 -14.56 -24.45
CA ILE A 61 -12.26 -13.56 -23.69
C ILE A 61 -12.54 -12.34 -24.59
N THR A 62 -11.53 -11.86 -25.32
CA THR A 62 -11.68 -10.75 -26.25
C THR A 62 -12.67 -11.08 -27.36
N LEU A 63 -12.59 -12.30 -27.89
CA LEU A 63 -13.51 -12.79 -28.92
C LEU A 63 -14.95 -12.94 -28.40
N GLU A 64 -15.13 -13.41 -27.16
CA GLU A 64 -16.44 -13.49 -26.50
C GLU A 64 -17.05 -12.09 -26.32
N ASN A 65 -16.25 -11.11 -25.91
CA ASN A 65 -16.69 -9.72 -25.77
C ASN A 65 -17.09 -9.12 -27.12
N LEU A 66 -16.30 -9.35 -28.17
CA LEU A 66 -16.64 -8.94 -29.53
C LEU A 66 -17.95 -9.57 -30.01
N LYS A 67 -18.10 -10.88 -29.79
CA LYS A 67 -19.33 -11.62 -30.12
C LYS A 67 -20.54 -11.04 -29.39
N ARG A 68 -20.43 -10.75 -28.08
CA ARG A 68 -21.50 -10.15 -27.28
C ARG A 68 -21.91 -8.78 -27.82
N LYS A 69 -20.96 -7.90 -28.11
CA LYS A 69 -21.24 -6.58 -28.72
C LYS A 69 -21.98 -6.71 -30.06
N ARG A 70 -21.56 -7.65 -30.91
CA ARG A 70 -22.21 -7.90 -32.21
C ARG A 70 -23.62 -8.48 -32.06
N MET A 71 -23.82 -9.42 -31.14
CA MET A 71 -25.16 -9.95 -30.83
C MET A 71 -26.11 -8.85 -30.38
N SER A 72 -25.67 -7.94 -29.50
CA SER A 72 -26.47 -6.79 -29.08
C SER A 72 -26.81 -5.86 -30.23
N ARG A 73 -25.84 -5.54 -31.11
CA ARG A 73 -26.06 -4.68 -32.28
C ARG A 73 -27.04 -5.27 -33.29
N LEU A 74 -26.92 -6.57 -33.55
CA LEU A 74 -27.74 -7.29 -34.54
C LEU A 74 -29.09 -7.75 -33.97
N LYS A 75 -29.36 -7.50 -32.68
CA LYS A 75 -30.58 -7.91 -31.96
C LYS A 75 -30.93 -9.39 -32.16
N ILE A 76 -29.90 -10.25 -32.23
CA ILE A 76 -30.09 -11.69 -32.44
C ILE A 76 -30.68 -12.28 -31.15
N ALA A 77 -31.78 -13.00 -31.26
CA ALA A 77 -32.44 -13.66 -30.13
C ALA A 77 -31.49 -14.65 -29.44
N LEU A 78 -31.52 -14.67 -28.10
CA LEU A 78 -30.79 -15.62 -27.24
C LEU A 78 -31.40 -17.03 -27.32
N THR A 79 -31.31 -17.63 -28.51
CA THR A 79 -31.66 -19.03 -28.72
C THR A 79 -30.53 -19.93 -28.22
N PRO A 80 -30.80 -20.99 -27.44
CA PRO A 80 -29.79 -21.96 -27.02
C PRO A 80 -29.15 -22.60 -28.26
N SER A 81 -27.93 -22.15 -28.59
CA SER A 81 -27.24 -22.53 -29.81
C SER A 81 -25.74 -22.69 -29.51
N PRO A 82 -25.00 -23.54 -30.24
CA PRO A 82 -23.56 -23.68 -30.07
C PRO A 82 -22.80 -22.34 -30.11
N ALA A 83 -23.24 -21.37 -30.92
CA ALA A 83 -22.69 -20.02 -30.96
C ALA A 83 -22.79 -19.25 -29.62
N LEU A 84 -23.82 -19.53 -28.82
CA LEU A 84 -24.11 -18.77 -27.60
C LEU A 84 -23.11 -19.11 -26.49
N TYR A 85 -22.87 -20.40 -26.25
CA TYR A 85 -22.03 -20.88 -25.15
C TYR A 85 -20.69 -21.50 -25.57
N GLY A 86 -20.42 -21.66 -26.88
CA GLY A 86 -19.23 -22.36 -27.38
C GLY A 86 -17.91 -21.77 -26.88
N ILE A 87 -17.72 -20.45 -27.02
CA ILE A 87 -16.52 -19.77 -26.55
C ILE A 87 -16.38 -19.84 -25.02
N GLN A 88 -17.48 -19.61 -24.28
CA GLN A 88 -17.45 -19.71 -22.80
C GLN A 88 -17.04 -21.12 -22.35
N LYS A 89 -17.62 -22.16 -22.93
CA LYS A 89 -17.23 -23.55 -22.65
C LYS A 89 -15.76 -23.80 -22.97
N ARG A 90 -15.23 -23.19 -24.05
CA ARG A 90 -13.80 -23.30 -24.38
C ARG A 90 -12.94 -22.61 -23.33
N ILE A 91 -13.27 -21.38 -22.92
CA ILE A 91 -12.52 -20.66 -21.90
C ILE A 91 -12.50 -21.46 -20.60
N LEU A 92 -13.64 -22.01 -20.16
CA LEU A 92 -13.70 -22.89 -18.99
C LEU A 92 -12.83 -24.14 -19.16
N SER A 93 -12.88 -24.79 -20.33
CA SER A 93 -12.03 -25.95 -20.61
C SER A 93 -10.53 -25.60 -20.61
N LEU A 94 -10.16 -24.41 -21.10
CA LEU A 94 -8.79 -23.93 -21.09
C LEU A 94 -8.31 -23.65 -19.66
N PHE A 95 -9.13 -23.00 -18.83
CA PHE A 95 -8.84 -22.84 -17.41
C PHE A 95 -8.73 -24.19 -16.69
N ASP A 96 -9.63 -25.14 -16.94
CA ASP A 96 -9.57 -26.49 -16.36
C ASP A 96 -8.28 -27.23 -16.77
N LYS A 97 -7.86 -27.13 -18.03
CA LYS A 97 -6.59 -27.70 -18.51
C LYS A 97 -5.38 -27.02 -17.86
N ALA A 98 -5.40 -25.68 -17.79
CA ALA A 98 -4.31 -24.89 -17.23
C ALA A 98 -4.14 -25.20 -15.74
N THR A 99 -5.23 -25.16 -14.97
CA THR A 99 -5.24 -25.41 -13.51
C THR A 99 -4.89 -26.85 -13.15
N ARG A 100 -5.27 -27.85 -13.96
CA ARG A 100 -4.84 -29.25 -13.78
C ARG A 100 -3.33 -29.43 -13.94
N LYS A 101 -2.71 -28.65 -14.84
CA LYS A 101 -1.28 -28.71 -15.16
C LYS A 101 -0.44 -27.87 -14.21
N PHE A 102 -0.87 -26.65 -13.93
CA PHE A 102 -0.18 -25.66 -13.08
C PHE A 102 -0.92 -25.49 -11.75
N ARG A 103 -1.05 -26.59 -10.99
CA ARG A 103 -1.83 -26.60 -9.74
C ARG A 103 -1.28 -25.65 -8.68
N GLY A 104 0.04 -25.45 -8.68
CA GLY A 104 0.76 -24.65 -7.70
C GLY A 104 0.59 -23.13 -7.84
N ASP A 105 0.18 -22.64 -9.01
CA ASP A 105 0.08 -21.20 -9.23
C ASP A 105 -1.27 -20.63 -8.77
N ILE A 106 -1.23 -19.89 -7.67
CA ILE A 106 -2.39 -19.24 -7.07
C ILE A 106 -2.92 -18.11 -7.96
N SER A 107 -2.05 -17.41 -8.71
CA SER A 107 -2.47 -16.33 -9.61
C SER A 107 -3.40 -16.83 -10.71
N LEU A 108 -3.09 -17.99 -11.29
CA LEU A 108 -3.94 -18.66 -12.27
C LEU A 108 -5.32 -19.01 -11.70
N TRP A 109 -5.37 -19.53 -10.46
CA TRP A 109 -6.63 -19.87 -9.79
C TRP A 109 -7.47 -18.63 -9.49
N VAL A 110 -6.86 -17.53 -9.03
CA VAL A 110 -7.56 -16.26 -8.79
C VAL A 110 -8.16 -15.73 -10.10
N LYS A 111 -7.40 -15.72 -11.20
CA LYS A 111 -7.92 -15.34 -12.53
C LYS A 111 -9.09 -16.22 -12.97
N TYR A 112 -9.03 -17.52 -12.69
CA TYR A 112 -10.15 -18.42 -12.99
C TYR A 112 -11.39 -18.10 -12.16
N ILE A 113 -11.22 -17.89 -10.85
CA ILE A 113 -12.28 -17.48 -9.91
C ILE A 113 -12.94 -16.17 -10.35
N GLU A 114 -12.16 -15.16 -10.72
CA GLU A 114 -12.67 -13.89 -11.24
C GLU A 114 -13.49 -14.06 -12.52
N TYR A 115 -13.03 -14.92 -13.43
CA TYR A 115 -13.77 -15.22 -14.65
C TYR A 115 -15.11 -15.92 -14.35
N LEU A 116 -15.11 -16.89 -13.43
CA LEU A 116 -16.32 -17.57 -12.99
C LEU A 116 -17.32 -16.61 -12.31
N LYS A 117 -16.83 -15.66 -11.51
CA LYS A 117 -17.64 -14.57 -10.93
C LYS A 117 -18.29 -13.71 -12.02
N LYS A 118 -17.55 -13.33 -13.07
CA LYS A 118 -18.09 -12.55 -14.20
C LYS A 118 -19.19 -13.27 -14.99
N ILE A 119 -19.13 -14.60 -15.10
CA ILE A 119 -20.16 -15.39 -15.77
C ILE A 119 -21.39 -15.63 -14.87
N GLY A 120 -21.23 -15.58 -13.55
CA GLY A 120 -22.28 -16.00 -12.61
C GLY A 120 -22.39 -17.53 -12.49
N ALA A 121 -21.31 -18.28 -12.74
CA ALA A 121 -21.28 -19.73 -12.69
C ALA A 121 -21.16 -20.27 -11.25
N ASN A 122 -22.15 -19.97 -10.40
CA ASN A 122 -22.08 -20.14 -8.94
C ASN A 122 -21.73 -21.56 -8.47
N LYS A 123 -22.37 -22.60 -9.02
CA LYS A 123 -22.09 -24.00 -8.63
C LYS A 123 -20.66 -24.43 -8.96
N LEU A 124 -20.17 -24.02 -10.13
CA LEU A 124 -18.80 -24.31 -10.56
C LEU A 124 -17.80 -23.54 -9.71
N LEU A 125 -18.13 -22.32 -9.31
CA LEU A 125 -17.34 -21.48 -8.44
C LEU A 125 -17.17 -22.07 -7.03
N THR A 126 -18.25 -22.53 -6.38
CA THR A 126 -18.17 -23.22 -5.07
C THR A 126 -17.29 -24.48 -5.14
N ARG A 127 -17.43 -25.27 -6.23
CA ARG A 127 -16.58 -26.44 -6.46
C ARG A 127 -15.12 -26.04 -6.65
N THR A 128 -14.87 -24.96 -7.40
CA THR A 128 -13.52 -24.45 -7.66
C THR A 128 -12.88 -23.97 -6.37
N PHE A 129 -13.59 -23.21 -5.52
CA PHE A 129 -13.10 -22.83 -4.19
C PHE A 129 -12.71 -24.04 -3.35
N SER A 130 -13.57 -25.05 -3.27
CA SER A 130 -13.26 -26.31 -2.56
C SER A 130 -11.99 -26.98 -3.09
N THR A 131 -11.81 -27.05 -4.41
CA THR A 131 -10.60 -27.63 -5.01
C THR A 131 -9.35 -26.81 -4.73
N VAL A 132 -9.43 -25.49 -4.82
CA VAL A 132 -8.30 -24.57 -4.64
C VAL A 132 -7.84 -24.57 -3.18
N ILE A 133 -8.78 -24.51 -2.24
CA ILE A 133 -8.49 -24.58 -0.81
C ILE A 133 -7.83 -25.91 -0.42
N ASN A 134 -8.28 -27.02 -1.00
CA ASN A 134 -7.66 -28.33 -0.73
C ASN A 134 -6.25 -28.45 -1.30
N LEU A 135 -5.93 -27.74 -2.38
CA LEU A 135 -4.57 -27.69 -2.94
C LEU A 135 -3.65 -26.74 -2.18
N HIS A 136 -4.21 -25.64 -1.65
CA HIS A 136 -3.47 -24.55 -1.00
C HIS A 136 -4.02 -24.22 0.40
N PRO A 137 -4.00 -25.18 1.35
CA PRO A 137 -4.58 -24.99 2.69
C PRO A 137 -3.88 -23.91 3.53
N SER A 138 -2.60 -23.65 3.26
CA SER A 138 -1.79 -22.69 4.01
C SER A 138 -1.99 -21.24 3.58
N ASN A 139 -2.83 -20.95 2.58
CA ASN A 139 -3.09 -19.58 2.12
C ASN A 139 -4.43 -19.04 2.68
N PRO A 140 -4.41 -18.10 3.65
CA PRO A 140 -5.61 -17.57 4.30
C PRO A 140 -6.51 -16.76 3.36
N GLN A 141 -5.94 -16.07 2.39
CA GLN A 141 -6.68 -15.21 1.45
C GLN A 141 -7.71 -15.99 0.63
N LEU A 142 -7.43 -17.27 0.33
CA LEU A 142 -8.38 -18.15 -0.38
C LEU A 142 -9.64 -18.42 0.44
N TYR A 143 -9.50 -18.57 1.76
CA TYR A 143 -10.62 -18.77 2.67
C TYR A 143 -11.47 -17.50 2.79
N ILE A 144 -10.82 -16.34 2.92
CA ILE A 144 -11.49 -15.03 2.97
C ILE A 144 -12.27 -14.78 1.67
N LEU A 145 -11.66 -15.05 0.52
CA LEU A 145 -12.28 -14.89 -0.79
C LEU A 145 -13.47 -15.84 -1.00
N ALA A 146 -13.36 -17.08 -0.53
CA ALA A 146 -14.45 -18.07 -0.62
C ALA A 146 -15.60 -17.70 0.32
N ALA A 147 -15.31 -17.35 1.58
CA ALA A 147 -16.30 -17.00 2.58
C ALA A 147 -17.07 -15.72 2.24
N SER A 148 -16.37 -14.68 1.76
CA SER A 148 -17.00 -13.46 1.27
C SER A 148 -17.93 -13.72 0.08
N TRP A 149 -17.56 -14.63 -0.82
CA TRP A 149 -18.45 -15.01 -1.93
C TRP A 149 -19.69 -15.77 -1.46
N GLU A 150 -19.54 -16.75 -0.56
CA GLU A 150 -20.67 -17.50 0.02
C GLU A 150 -21.66 -16.58 0.74
N LEU A 151 -21.15 -15.56 1.45
CA LEU A 151 -21.97 -14.59 2.18
C LEU A 151 -22.80 -13.68 1.25
N HIS A 152 -22.20 -13.21 0.16
CA HIS A 152 -22.86 -12.29 -0.79
C HIS A 152 -23.81 -13.02 -1.73
N ASN A 153 -23.43 -14.18 -2.28
CA ASN A 153 -24.17 -14.82 -3.36
C ASN A 153 -25.11 -15.93 -2.88
N ASN A 154 -24.64 -16.79 -1.97
CA ASN A 154 -25.44 -17.92 -1.46
C ASN A 154 -26.20 -17.57 -0.18
N VAL A 155 -25.96 -16.39 0.40
CA VAL A 155 -26.59 -15.89 1.64
C VAL A 155 -26.39 -16.86 2.82
N SER A 156 -25.45 -17.80 2.71
CA SER A 156 -25.22 -18.86 3.70
C SER A 156 -24.11 -18.44 4.65
N ALA A 157 -24.49 -17.84 5.79
CA ALA A 157 -23.57 -17.53 6.86
C ALA A 157 -22.93 -18.79 7.46
N HIS A 158 -23.66 -19.91 7.50
CA HIS A 158 -23.14 -21.19 7.99
C HIS A 158 -21.96 -21.69 7.16
N SER A 159 -22.09 -21.69 5.83
CA SER A 159 -21.01 -22.13 4.92
C SER A 159 -19.78 -21.24 5.03
N ALA A 160 -19.98 -19.91 5.10
CA ALA A 160 -18.89 -18.95 5.32
C ALA A 160 -18.18 -19.20 6.66
N ARG A 161 -18.93 -19.43 7.74
CA ARG A 161 -18.41 -19.78 9.07
C ARG A 161 -17.56 -21.05 9.03
N THR A 162 -18.07 -22.12 8.42
CA THR A 162 -17.32 -23.39 8.31
C THR A 162 -16.00 -23.22 7.55
N LEU A 163 -16.00 -22.42 6.48
CA LEU A 163 -14.78 -22.13 5.71
C LEU A 163 -13.77 -21.35 6.55
N LEU A 164 -14.18 -20.26 7.19
CA LEU A 164 -13.29 -19.43 8.02
C LEU A 164 -12.75 -20.20 9.23
N GLN A 165 -13.60 -20.95 9.94
CA GLN A 165 -13.15 -21.80 11.05
C GLN A 165 -12.22 -22.93 10.60
N ARG A 166 -12.41 -23.47 9.39
CA ARG A 166 -11.46 -24.43 8.80
C ARG A 166 -10.12 -23.75 8.48
N GLY A 167 -10.15 -22.54 7.94
CA GLY A 167 -8.95 -21.74 7.70
C GLY A 167 -8.20 -21.44 9.00
N LEU A 168 -8.91 -21.01 10.05
CA LEU A 168 -8.32 -20.66 11.35
C LEU A 168 -7.67 -21.87 12.02
N ARG A 169 -8.22 -23.08 11.86
CA ARG A 169 -7.58 -24.30 12.37
C ARG A 169 -6.20 -24.59 11.77
N LEU A 170 -5.96 -24.13 10.54
CA LEU A 170 -4.69 -24.36 9.83
C LEU A 170 -3.76 -23.15 9.92
N ASN A 171 -4.32 -21.95 9.89
CA ASN A 171 -3.61 -20.68 9.85
C ASN A 171 -4.02 -19.83 11.07
N THR A 172 -3.76 -20.34 12.27
CA THR A 172 -4.16 -19.71 13.55
C THR A 172 -3.50 -18.36 13.82
N THR A 173 -2.35 -18.11 13.19
CA THR A 173 -1.53 -16.90 13.41
C THR A 173 -1.83 -15.75 12.45
N ASP A 174 -2.69 -15.97 11.45
CA ASP A 174 -2.97 -14.96 10.42
C ASP A 174 -3.99 -13.93 10.93
N LEU A 175 -3.58 -12.66 10.92
CA LEU A 175 -4.37 -11.51 11.37
C LEU A 175 -5.63 -11.30 10.52
N ASP A 176 -5.48 -11.29 9.19
CA ASP A 176 -6.54 -10.97 8.25
C ASP A 176 -7.68 -11.97 8.33
N LEU A 177 -7.35 -13.24 8.58
CA LEU A 177 -8.33 -14.30 8.70
C LEU A 177 -9.21 -14.15 9.95
N TRP A 178 -8.62 -13.75 11.08
CA TRP A 178 -9.37 -13.44 12.31
C TRP A 178 -10.27 -12.22 12.12
N LEU A 179 -9.76 -11.16 11.50
CA LEU A 179 -10.55 -9.95 11.21
C LEU A 179 -11.68 -10.23 10.22
N ALA A 180 -11.43 -11.05 9.19
CA ALA A 180 -12.46 -11.48 8.25
C ALA A 180 -13.55 -12.32 8.94
N TYR A 181 -13.18 -13.14 9.91
CA TYR A 181 -14.15 -13.91 10.70
C TYR A 181 -14.99 -13.02 11.60
N ALA A 182 -14.38 -12.09 12.33
CA ALA A 182 -15.12 -11.09 13.12
C ALA A 182 -16.07 -10.27 12.23
N ARG A 183 -15.59 -9.78 11.08
CA ARG A 183 -16.41 -9.02 10.12
C ARG A 183 -17.61 -9.81 9.61
N MET A 184 -17.40 -11.08 9.26
CA MET A 184 -18.47 -11.95 8.76
C MET A 184 -19.55 -12.16 9.82
N GLU A 185 -19.16 -12.38 11.08
CA GLU A 185 -20.10 -12.55 12.19
C GLU A 185 -20.87 -11.26 12.52
N LEU A 186 -20.22 -10.08 12.45
CA LEU A 186 -20.91 -8.80 12.60
C LEU A 186 -21.98 -8.60 11.52
N VAL A 187 -21.65 -8.88 10.25
CA VAL A 187 -22.61 -8.83 9.13
C VAL A 187 -23.76 -9.82 9.34
N PHE A 188 -23.48 -11.00 9.90
CA PHE A 188 -24.52 -11.98 10.20
C PHE A 188 -25.44 -11.52 11.33
N ALA A 189 -24.90 -11.03 12.45
CA ALA A 189 -25.67 -10.51 13.57
C ALA A 189 -26.61 -9.37 13.14
N GLU A 190 -26.10 -8.48 12.29
CA GLU A 190 -26.85 -7.38 11.67
C GLU A 190 -28.03 -7.88 10.82
N ARG A 191 -27.79 -8.90 9.98
CA ARG A 191 -28.81 -9.50 9.13
C ARG A 191 -29.90 -10.18 9.95
N VAL A 192 -29.53 -10.88 11.03
CA VAL A 192 -30.49 -11.50 11.96
C VAL A 192 -31.33 -10.42 12.64
N ARG A 193 -30.71 -9.34 13.11
CA ARG A 193 -31.41 -8.20 13.72
C ARG A 193 -32.44 -7.58 12.78
N ARG A 194 -32.04 -7.19 11.56
CA ARG A 194 -32.96 -6.60 10.56
C ARG A 194 -34.13 -7.52 10.24
N ARG A 195 -33.89 -8.84 10.16
CA ARG A 195 -34.94 -9.83 9.93
C ARG A 195 -35.95 -9.84 11.07
N LEU A 196 -35.49 -9.85 12.31
CA LEU A 196 -36.37 -9.86 13.49
C LEU A 196 -37.15 -8.54 13.64
N GLU A 197 -36.53 -7.40 13.35
CA GLU A 197 -37.20 -6.09 13.32
C GLU A 197 -38.31 -6.06 12.27
N PHE A 198 -38.05 -6.61 11.09
CA PHE A 198 -39.06 -6.74 10.04
C PHE A 198 -40.19 -7.67 10.49
N ASP A 199 -39.88 -8.86 11.02
CA ASP A 199 -40.89 -9.81 11.49
C ASP A 199 -41.80 -9.19 12.59
N GLN A 200 -41.24 -8.35 13.48
CA GLN A 200 -42.00 -7.61 14.50
C GLN A 200 -42.94 -6.55 13.88
N GLN A 201 -42.45 -5.77 12.92
CA GLN A 201 -43.27 -4.75 12.24
C GLN A 201 -44.45 -5.36 11.45
N PHE A 202 -44.27 -6.55 10.87
CA PHE A 202 -45.36 -7.25 10.20
C PHE A 202 -46.45 -7.69 11.18
N GLN A 203 -46.05 -8.19 12.36
CA GLN A 203 -47.01 -8.58 13.40
C GLN A 203 -47.80 -7.37 13.92
N GLU A 204 -47.14 -6.24 14.20
CA GLU A 204 -47.82 -5.03 14.66
C GLU A 204 -48.79 -4.45 13.61
N ASN A 205 -48.55 -4.68 12.31
CA ASN A 205 -49.45 -4.26 11.25
C ASN A 205 -50.61 -5.25 11.05
N GLU A 206 -50.37 -6.57 11.14
CA GLU A 206 -51.42 -7.59 11.11
C GLU A 206 -52.38 -7.46 12.30
N GLU A 207 -51.87 -7.14 13.50
CA GLU A 207 -52.70 -6.89 14.68
C GLU A 207 -53.56 -5.62 14.52
N LYS A 208 -53.03 -4.56 13.90
CA LYS A 208 -53.78 -3.32 13.61
C LYS A 208 -54.84 -3.51 12.52
N ASP A 209 -54.55 -4.30 11.48
CA ASP A 209 -55.51 -4.62 10.42
C ASP A 209 -56.60 -5.61 10.88
N SER A 210 -56.39 -6.32 11.99
CA SER A 210 -57.37 -7.24 12.58
C SER A 210 -58.35 -6.58 13.56
N ASP A 211 -58.07 -5.36 14.02
CA ASP A 211 -58.92 -4.60 14.96
C ASP A 211 -59.97 -3.72 14.23
N ASP A 212 -59.82 -3.49 12.92
CA ASP A 212 -60.85 -2.89 12.07
C ASP A 212 -61.85 -3.97 11.61
N GLY A 213 -62.86 -4.17 12.46
CA GLY A 213 -63.87 -5.22 12.33
C GLY A 213 -64.56 -5.29 10.97
N VAL A 214 -64.39 -6.44 10.30
CA VAL A 214 -65.40 -6.99 9.39
C VAL A 214 -65.57 -8.47 9.74
N GLU A 215 -66.67 -8.78 10.42
CA GLU A 215 -67.21 -10.14 10.50
C GLU A 215 -67.34 -10.70 9.08
N ARG A 216 -66.50 -11.68 8.72
CA ARG A 216 -66.81 -12.60 7.63
C ARG A 216 -67.09 -13.97 8.22
N GLN A 217 -68.36 -14.34 8.07
CA GLN A 217 -68.91 -15.65 8.38
C GLN A 217 -68.02 -16.78 7.86
N LEU A 218 -67.80 -17.75 8.74
CA LEU A 218 -67.15 -19.02 8.49
C LEU A 218 -68.07 -19.90 7.62
N ASP A 219 -67.63 -20.27 6.42
CA ASP A 219 -68.05 -21.50 5.75
C ASP A 219 -66.89 -22.51 5.82
N PRO A 220 -67.10 -23.73 6.35
CA PRO A 220 -66.03 -24.71 6.50
C PRO A 220 -66.12 -25.80 5.42
N GLU A 221 -65.24 -25.80 4.41
CA GLU A 221 -64.84 -27.03 3.71
C GLU A 221 -63.35 -27.00 3.28
N GLU A 222 -62.71 -28.16 3.45
CA GLU A 222 -61.28 -28.41 3.67
C GLU A 222 -60.40 -28.43 2.40
N GLY A 223 -59.09 -28.20 2.57
CA GLY A 223 -58.11 -28.60 1.55
C GLY A 223 -56.66 -28.14 1.69
N LEU A 224 -55.96 -28.55 2.75
CA LEU A 224 -54.49 -28.61 2.89
C LEU A 224 -53.68 -27.30 2.76
N ASN A 225 -53.42 -26.66 3.90
CA ASN A 225 -52.07 -26.18 4.19
C ASN A 225 -51.78 -26.32 5.68
N SER A 226 -50.67 -26.99 5.96
CA SER A 226 -50.18 -27.32 7.29
C SER A 226 -49.77 -26.06 8.07
N ASN A 227 -50.73 -25.41 8.70
CA ASN A 227 -50.47 -24.47 9.80
C ASN A 227 -50.09 -25.28 11.05
N LYS A 228 -48.81 -25.64 11.14
CA LYS A 228 -48.19 -25.86 12.45
C LYS A 228 -47.76 -24.51 12.97
N ASN A 229 -48.54 -24.03 13.94
CA ASN A 229 -48.15 -23.08 14.98
C ASN A 229 -46.64 -23.11 15.25
N LEU A 230 -45.93 -22.04 14.86
CA LEU A 230 -44.60 -21.75 15.36
C LEU A 230 -44.71 -20.51 16.24
N ASN A 231 -44.88 -20.74 17.54
CA ASN A 231 -44.43 -19.82 18.57
C ASN A 231 -42.95 -19.51 18.31
N ILE A 232 -42.62 -18.35 17.73
CA ILE A 232 -41.24 -17.87 17.61
C ILE A 232 -41.11 -16.61 18.46
N ARG A 233 -41.01 -16.80 19.78
CA ARG A 233 -40.01 -16.00 20.51
C ARG A 233 -38.69 -16.28 19.78
N ALA A 234 -37.94 -15.24 19.39
CA ALA A 234 -36.59 -15.43 18.85
C ALA A 234 -35.87 -16.43 19.76
N PRO A 235 -35.42 -17.60 19.26
CA PRO A 235 -34.82 -18.62 20.11
C PRO A 235 -33.63 -17.99 20.85
N ASP A 236 -33.39 -18.37 22.11
CA ASP A 236 -32.35 -17.75 22.93
C ASP A 236 -30.95 -17.79 22.27
N SER A 237 -30.74 -18.68 21.30
CA SER A 237 -29.57 -18.71 20.42
C SER A 237 -29.42 -17.46 19.56
N ASP A 238 -30.51 -16.95 18.98
CA ASP A 238 -30.50 -15.82 18.05
C ASP A 238 -30.28 -14.51 18.81
N LYS A 239 -30.79 -14.42 20.04
CA LYS A 239 -30.49 -13.30 20.96
C LYS A 239 -29.00 -13.24 21.31
N LYS A 240 -28.41 -14.36 21.72
CA LYS A 240 -26.96 -14.44 22.00
C LYS A 240 -26.08 -14.12 20.81
N VAL A 241 -26.54 -14.43 19.60
CA VAL A 241 -25.86 -14.06 18.35
C VAL A 241 -25.93 -12.54 18.14
N MET A 242 -27.09 -11.91 18.35
CA MET A 242 -27.26 -10.46 18.26
C MET A 242 -26.47 -9.71 19.33
N ASP A 243 -26.35 -10.28 20.52
CA ASP A 243 -25.57 -9.73 21.63
C ASP A 243 -24.05 -9.81 21.38
N GLY A 244 -23.62 -10.48 20.30
CA GLY A 244 -22.22 -10.54 19.90
C GLY A 244 -21.37 -11.56 20.66
N ALA A 245 -21.97 -12.54 21.35
CA ALA A 245 -21.23 -13.56 22.11
C ALA A 245 -20.19 -14.34 21.26
N ILE A 246 -20.45 -14.49 19.95
CA ILE A 246 -19.48 -15.10 19.03
C ILE A 246 -18.26 -14.20 18.83
N ILE A 247 -18.46 -12.87 18.77
CA ILE A 247 -17.37 -11.90 18.67
C ILE A 247 -16.52 -11.91 19.95
N GLU A 248 -17.14 -12.00 21.12
CA GLU A 248 -16.43 -12.16 22.39
C GLU A 248 -15.55 -13.42 22.39
N ALA A 249 -16.12 -14.55 21.96
CA ALA A 249 -15.35 -15.78 21.80
C ALA A 249 -14.23 -15.67 20.76
N ILE A 250 -14.43 -14.90 19.69
CA ILE A 250 -13.37 -14.61 18.71
C ILE A 250 -12.24 -13.82 19.36
N ILE A 251 -12.55 -12.78 20.13
CA ILE A 251 -11.57 -11.96 20.84
C ILE A 251 -10.73 -12.82 21.79
N ASP A 252 -11.36 -13.68 22.58
CA ASP A 252 -10.67 -14.51 23.58
C ASP A 252 -9.79 -15.59 22.93
N ASN A 253 -10.27 -16.21 21.85
CA ASN A 253 -9.49 -17.20 21.10
C ASN A 253 -8.37 -16.56 20.28
N ALA A 254 -8.60 -15.39 19.68
CA ALA A 254 -7.58 -14.65 18.94
C ALA A 254 -6.44 -14.23 19.87
N ARG A 255 -6.75 -13.78 21.09
CA ARG A 255 -5.75 -13.48 22.13
C ARG A 255 -4.77 -14.63 22.36
N SER A 256 -5.27 -15.87 22.47
CA SER A 256 -4.42 -17.02 22.78
C SER A 256 -3.68 -17.56 21.55
N SER A 257 -4.21 -17.33 20.35
CA SER A 257 -3.70 -17.91 19.10
C SER A 257 -2.73 -16.99 18.35
N LEU A 258 -2.90 -15.67 18.46
CA LEU A 258 -2.10 -14.68 17.72
C LEU A 258 -0.71 -14.49 18.35
N LYS A 259 0.28 -14.24 17.49
CA LYS A 259 1.63 -13.83 17.89
C LYS A 259 1.60 -12.45 18.54
N VAL A 260 2.49 -12.19 19.49
CA VAL A 260 2.57 -10.92 20.24
C VAL A 260 2.61 -9.70 19.31
N GLN A 261 3.39 -9.76 18.21
CA GLN A 261 3.49 -8.64 17.26
C GLN A 261 2.18 -8.33 16.52
N SER A 262 1.27 -9.31 16.40
CA SER A 262 0.02 -9.18 15.67
C SER A 262 -1.18 -8.89 16.58
N GLN A 263 -1.02 -9.00 17.90
CA GLN A 263 -2.10 -8.77 18.87
C GLN A 263 -2.54 -7.31 18.87
N LEU A 264 -1.60 -6.36 18.93
CA LEU A 264 -1.91 -4.93 18.95
C LEU A 264 -2.60 -4.46 17.63
N PRO A 265 -2.08 -4.78 16.42
CA PRO A 265 -2.79 -4.52 15.18
C PRO A 265 -4.18 -5.15 15.09
N PHE A 266 -4.37 -6.35 15.64
CA PHE A 266 -5.67 -7.01 15.71
C PHE A 266 -6.68 -6.20 16.52
N PHE A 267 -6.33 -5.82 17.75
CA PHE A 267 -7.22 -5.03 18.59
C PHE A 267 -7.52 -3.66 18.00
N SER A 268 -6.51 -2.96 17.47
CA SER A 268 -6.69 -1.66 16.81
C SER A 268 -7.68 -1.76 15.62
N SER A 269 -7.47 -2.75 14.75
CA SER A 269 -8.35 -2.99 13.59
C SER A 269 -9.76 -3.42 14.00
N LEU A 270 -9.89 -4.23 15.06
CA LEU A 270 -11.18 -4.67 15.56
C LEU A 270 -11.96 -3.53 16.21
N ILE A 271 -11.29 -2.66 16.98
CA ILE A 271 -11.92 -1.47 17.59
C ILE A 271 -12.42 -0.52 16.50
N SER A 272 -11.61 -0.23 15.48
CA SER A 272 -12.03 0.55 14.30
C SER A 272 -13.24 -0.09 13.63
N MET A 273 -13.21 -1.40 13.40
CA MET A 273 -14.33 -2.13 12.80
C MET A 273 -15.62 -2.04 13.63
N LEU A 274 -15.54 -2.20 14.96
CA LEU A 274 -16.69 -2.12 15.86
C LEU A 274 -17.27 -0.69 15.93
N ARG A 275 -16.42 0.35 15.82
CA ARG A 275 -16.87 1.75 15.79
C ARG A 275 -17.64 2.06 14.51
N GLU A 276 -17.10 1.66 13.36
CA GLU A 276 -17.69 1.92 12.04
C GLU A 276 -18.99 1.12 11.80
N PHE A 277 -19.13 -0.05 12.41
CA PHE A 277 -20.26 -0.92 12.16
C PHE A 277 -21.55 -0.43 12.87
N PRO A 278 -22.72 -0.43 12.20
CA PRO A 278 -23.98 0.07 12.76
C PRO A 278 -24.62 -0.95 13.72
N LEU A 279 -24.03 -1.13 14.90
CA LEU A 279 -24.57 -1.94 16.00
C LEU A 279 -25.46 -1.09 16.93
N PRO A 280 -26.43 -1.71 17.63
CA PRO A 280 -27.09 -1.07 18.78
C PRO A 280 -26.06 -0.60 19.82
N ILE A 281 -26.31 0.57 20.41
CA ILE A 281 -25.38 1.24 21.34
C ILE A 281 -24.99 0.33 22.50
N THR A 282 -25.95 -0.39 23.08
CA THR A 282 -25.72 -1.30 24.22
C THR A 282 -24.79 -2.46 23.87
N VAL A 283 -25.01 -3.09 22.71
CA VAL A 283 -24.17 -4.19 22.21
C VAL A 283 -22.78 -3.67 21.86
N LYS A 284 -22.70 -2.52 21.19
CA LYS A 284 -21.43 -1.90 20.84
C LYS A 284 -20.62 -1.55 22.10
N HIS A 285 -21.25 -0.97 23.11
CA HIS A 285 -20.64 -0.70 24.42
C HIS A 285 -20.09 -1.98 25.08
N SER A 286 -20.90 -3.04 25.12
CA SER A 286 -20.49 -4.34 25.70
C SER A 286 -19.26 -4.92 24.98
N LEU A 287 -19.32 -5.00 23.64
CA LEU A 287 -18.24 -5.56 22.83
C LEU A 287 -16.96 -4.73 22.90
N LEU A 288 -17.06 -3.40 22.87
CA LEU A 288 -15.91 -2.52 23.03
C LEU A 288 -15.29 -2.71 24.42
N ASN A 289 -16.10 -2.74 25.49
CA ASN A 289 -15.59 -2.97 26.84
C ASN A 289 -14.89 -4.33 26.99
N HIS A 290 -15.48 -5.40 26.44
CA HIS A 290 -14.83 -6.71 26.41
C HIS A 290 -13.51 -6.66 25.64
N THR A 291 -13.48 -6.01 24.48
CA THR A 291 -12.28 -5.83 23.66
C THR A 291 -11.17 -5.09 24.42
N TYR A 292 -11.49 -3.97 25.08
CA TYR A 292 -10.52 -3.22 25.88
C TYR A 292 -10.07 -3.98 27.13
N HIS A 293 -10.97 -4.74 27.78
CA HIS A 293 -10.63 -5.57 28.92
C HIS A 293 -9.65 -6.67 28.50
N THR A 294 -9.95 -7.37 27.42
CA THR A 294 -9.06 -8.40 26.87
C THR A 294 -7.74 -7.80 26.41
N LEU A 295 -7.74 -6.63 25.76
CA LEU A 295 -6.52 -5.90 25.39
C LEU A 295 -5.63 -5.63 26.62
N ARG A 296 -6.23 -5.15 27.73
CA ARG A 296 -5.51 -4.89 28.99
C ARG A 296 -4.88 -6.16 29.54
N LEU A 297 -5.55 -7.30 29.43
CA LEU A 297 -5.05 -8.59 29.89
C LEU A 297 -4.00 -9.19 28.94
N THR A 298 -4.05 -8.90 27.64
CA THR A 298 -3.06 -9.37 26.66
C THR A 298 -1.75 -8.61 26.75
N LEU A 299 -1.83 -7.29 26.82
CA LEU A 299 -0.69 -6.39 26.68
C LEU A 299 -0.70 -5.39 27.85
N PRO A 300 -0.41 -5.86 29.08
CA PRO A 300 -0.52 -5.03 30.29
C PRO A 300 0.57 -3.95 30.39
N GLU A 301 1.74 -4.19 29.79
CA GLU A 301 2.91 -3.30 29.86
C GLU A 301 3.16 -2.54 28.55
N ASP A 302 2.40 -2.84 27.49
CA ASP A 302 2.56 -2.19 26.20
C ASP A 302 2.03 -0.74 26.26
N PRO A 303 2.87 0.27 25.94
CA PRO A 303 2.47 1.68 26.00
C PRO A 303 1.29 2.02 25.10
N GLU A 304 1.25 1.48 23.89
CA GLU A 304 0.23 1.79 22.89
C GLU A 304 -1.12 1.18 23.28
N ALA A 305 -1.13 -0.08 23.70
CA ALA A 305 -2.32 -0.76 24.21
C ALA A 305 -2.93 -0.01 25.40
N ARG A 306 -2.10 0.40 26.36
CA ARG A 306 -2.52 1.10 27.57
C ARG A 306 -3.02 2.50 27.28
N LEU A 307 -2.40 3.20 26.32
CA LEU A 307 -2.86 4.49 25.83
C LEU A 307 -4.22 4.37 25.13
N MET A 308 -4.41 3.37 24.24
CA MET A 308 -5.70 3.13 23.59
C MET A 308 -6.85 2.90 24.58
N ILE A 309 -6.58 2.17 25.67
CA ILE A 309 -7.56 1.94 26.74
C ILE A 309 -7.85 3.25 27.48
N ALA A 310 -6.85 4.09 27.73
CA ALA A 310 -7.02 5.35 28.45
C ALA A 310 -7.86 6.37 27.67
N ILE A 311 -7.68 6.44 26.34
CA ILE A 311 -8.34 7.43 25.47
C ILE A 311 -9.77 7.00 25.09
N ARG A 312 -10.16 5.74 25.34
CA ARG A 312 -11.50 5.22 24.97
C ARG A 312 -12.69 6.15 25.30
N PRO A 313 -12.73 6.92 26.41
CA PRO A 313 -13.89 7.75 26.73
C PRO A 313 -14.00 9.02 25.87
N ASP A 314 -12.88 9.48 25.28
CA ASP A 314 -12.83 10.61 24.35
C ASP A 314 -12.99 10.13 22.88
N SER A 315 -12.43 8.96 22.55
CA SER A 315 -12.49 8.42 21.18
C SER A 315 -13.80 7.72 20.80
N ASN A 316 -14.54 7.15 21.74
CA ASN A 316 -15.84 6.54 21.47
C ASN A 316 -16.96 7.59 21.57
N ALA A 317 -18.12 7.33 20.98
CA ALA A 317 -19.28 8.19 21.25
C ALA A 317 -19.63 8.14 22.76
N PRO A 318 -20.14 9.22 23.38
CA PRO A 318 -20.41 9.25 24.83
C PRO A 318 -21.24 8.06 25.32
N GLU A 319 -22.31 7.75 24.59
CA GLU A 319 -23.20 6.62 24.90
C GLU A 319 -22.49 5.25 24.79
N GLU A 320 -21.54 5.12 23.85
CA GLU A 320 -20.73 3.92 23.66
C GLU A 320 -19.59 3.83 24.69
N ALA A 321 -19.13 4.96 25.23
CA ALA A 321 -18.15 5.04 26.30
C ALA A 321 -18.78 4.85 27.70
N GLY A 322 -20.11 4.98 27.81
CA GLY A 322 -20.81 5.03 29.10
C GLY A 322 -20.61 6.36 29.83
N VAL A 323 -20.49 7.46 29.10
CA VAL A 323 -20.24 8.81 29.61
C VAL A 323 -21.39 9.74 29.21
N LEU A 324 -21.70 10.76 30.02
CA LEU A 324 -22.84 11.65 29.79
C LEU A 324 -22.66 12.51 28.54
N ASP A 325 -21.46 13.07 28.36
CA ASP A 325 -21.12 13.92 27.22
C ASP A 325 -19.64 13.79 26.81
N LYS A 326 -19.28 14.44 25.70
CA LYS A 326 -17.89 14.44 25.20
C LYS A 326 -16.92 15.16 26.15
N VAL A 327 -17.41 16.12 26.94
CA VAL A 327 -16.58 16.92 27.85
C VAL A 327 -16.14 16.10 29.05
N GLU A 328 -17.06 15.35 29.65
CA GLU A 328 -16.78 14.36 30.68
C GLU A 328 -15.88 13.26 30.12
N GLY A 329 -16.11 12.81 28.88
CA GLY A 329 -15.26 11.83 28.20
C GLY A 329 -13.80 12.28 28.11
N LEU A 330 -13.58 13.53 27.69
CA LEU A 330 -12.27 14.17 27.64
C LEU A 330 -11.62 14.23 29.04
N LYS A 331 -12.36 14.67 30.07
CA LYS A 331 -11.84 14.76 31.45
C LYS A 331 -11.41 13.40 31.98
N VAL A 332 -12.22 12.37 31.77
CA VAL A 332 -11.89 10.98 32.17
C VAL A 332 -10.66 10.49 31.39
N ALA A 333 -10.58 10.77 30.09
CA ALA A 333 -9.43 10.38 29.26
C ALA A 333 -8.13 11.06 29.72
N CYS A 334 -8.12 12.38 29.96
CA CYS A 334 -6.94 13.09 30.47
C CYS A 334 -6.45 12.51 31.81
N ASN A 335 -7.36 12.25 32.74
CA ASN A 335 -7.03 11.62 34.02
C ASN A 335 -6.49 10.19 33.83
N ALA A 336 -7.10 9.40 32.95
CA ALA A 336 -6.67 8.04 32.67
C ALA A 336 -5.27 8.01 32.04
N VAL A 337 -4.98 8.89 31.07
CA VAL A 337 -3.67 8.96 30.41
C VAL A 337 -2.57 9.30 31.42
N THR A 338 -2.77 10.30 32.27
CA THR A 338 -1.79 10.66 33.30
C THR A 338 -1.60 9.59 34.36
N THR A 339 -2.66 8.87 34.72
CA THR A 339 -2.60 7.71 35.61
C THR A 339 -1.77 6.58 34.98
N VAL A 340 -2.01 6.26 33.71
CA VAL A 340 -1.24 5.22 32.99
C VAL A 340 0.24 5.61 32.86
N MET A 341 0.54 6.88 32.58
CA MET A 341 1.92 7.38 32.58
C MET A 341 2.60 7.19 33.95
N ALA A 342 1.86 7.42 35.03
CA ALA A 342 2.37 7.26 36.39
C ALA A 342 2.53 5.77 36.80
N GLU A 343 1.67 4.88 36.31
CA GLU A 343 1.70 3.42 36.54
C GLU A 343 2.86 2.74 35.80
N LEU A 344 2.96 2.93 34.48
CA LEU A 344 3.93 2.20 33.65
C LEU A 344 5.35 2.72 33.82
N GLN A 345 5.51 4.04 34.03
CA GLN A 345 6.83 4.67 34.18
C GLN A 345 7.81 4.35 33.03
N LEU A 346 7.28 4.17 31.82
CA LEU A 346 8.08 3.92 30.61
C LEU A 346 8.33 5.23 29.84
N PRO A 347 9.52 5.42 29.25
CA PRO A 347 9.80 6.62 28.44
C PRO A 347 8.88 6.75 27.23
N GLN A 348 8.62 5.65 26.52
CA GLN A 348 7.73 5.60 25.36
C GLN A 348 6.28 5.98 25.72
N MET A 349 5.76 5.49 26.86
CA MET A 349 4.42 5.88 27.33
C MET A 349 4.32 7.38 27.62
N SER A 350 5.40 7.95 28.17
CA SER A 350 5.42 9.37 28.51
C SER A 350 5.42 10.25 27.26
N GLU A 351 6.15 9.83 26.23
CA GLU A 351 6.14 10.45 24.91
C GLU A 351 4.75 10.38 24.25
N MET A 352 4.17 9.19 24.15
CA MET A 352 2.88 9.00 23.47
C MET A 352 1.73 9.70 24.23
N GLY A 353 1.74 9.66 25.56
CA GLY A 353 0.77 10.37 26.40
C GLY A 353 0.84 11.89 26.21
N LEU A 354 2.05 12.46 26.19
CA LEU A 354 2.25 13.89 25.91
C LEU A 354 1.85 14.25 24.48
N GLN A 355 2.20 13.42 23.50
CA GLN A 355 1.82 13.63 22.09
C GLN A 355 0.30 13.67 21.95
N TRP A 356 -0.42 12.74 22.59
CA TRP A 356 -1.88 12.72 22.56
C TRP A 356 -2.48 13.98 23.21
N LEU A 357 -2.00 14.38 24.39
CA LEU A 357 -2.48 15.58 25.07
C LEU A 357 -2.28 16.85 24.23
N VAL A 358 -1.10 17.01 23.60
CA VAL A 358 -0.80 18.15 22.72
C VAL A 358 -1.70 18.12 21.47
N HIS A 359 -1.82 16.97 20.80
CA HIS A 359 -2.69 16.84 19.64
C HIS A 359 -4.17 17.14 19.96
N ARG A 360 -4.65 16.67 21.12
CA ARG A 360 -6.03 16.92 21.55
C ARG A 360 -6.28 18.38 21.94
N HIS A 361 -5.27 19.06 22.51
CA HIS A 361 -5.30 20.50 22.76
C HIS A 361 -5.43 21.30 21.47
N ASP A 362 -4.66 20.93 20.44
CA ASP A 362 -4.64 21.65 19.16
C ASP A 362 -5.95 21.52 18.38
N ASN A 363 -6.62 20.38 18.49
CA ASN A 363 -7.92 20.13 17.86
C ASN A 363 -9.11 20.70 18.65
N GLU A 364 -8.90 21.23 19.86
CA GLU A 364 -9.98 21.80 20.67
C GLU A 364 -10.28 23.24 20.23
N GLU A 365 -11.55 23.64 20.25
CA GLU A 365 -11.96 25.03 19.96
C GLU A 365 -12.27 25.79 21.24
N GLU A 366 -12.77 25.11 22.27
CA GLU A 366 -13.18 25.73 23.53
C GLU A 366 -12.00 26.10 24.43
N GLU A 367 -11.88 27.39 24.75
CA GLU A 367 -10.77 27.93 25.55
C GLU A 367 -10.69 27.34 26.96
N ASN A 368 -11.84 27.08 27.60
CA ASN A 368 -11.88 26.48 28.94
C ASN A 368 -11.32 25.05 28.94
N LEU A 369 -11.59 24.28 27.89
CA LEU A 369 -11.08 22.91 27.74
C LEU A 369 -9.60 22.92 27.36
N LYS A 370 -9.14 23.88 26.56
CA LYS A 370 -7.71 24.10 26.32
C LYS A 370 -6.95 24.35 27.61
N GLN A 371 -7.42 25.27 28.44
CA GLN A 371 -6.80 25.56 29.74
C GLN A 371 -6.77 24.33 30.65
N TYR A 372 -7.83 23.51 30.63
CA TYR A 372 -7.86 22.24 31.34
C TYR A 372 -6.79 21.27 30.83
N ILE A 373 -6.69 21.03 29.52
CA ILE A 373 -5.68 20.16 28.93
C ILE A 373 -4.26 20.70 29.19
N ASN A 374 -4.07 22.02 29.16
CA ASN A 374 -2.78 22.68 29.45
C ASN A 374 -2.26 22.35 30.84
N HIS A 375 -3.15 22.29 31.84
CA HIS A 375 -2.79 21.84 33.17
C HIS A 375 -2.21 20.42 33.16
N PHE A 376 -2.79 19.49 32.40
CA PHE A 376 -2.29 18.12 32.27
C PHE A 376 -0.98 18.05 31.49
N ILE A 377 -0.81 18.81 30.40
CA ILE A 377 0.43 18.84 29.63
C ILE A 377 1.59 19.29 30.53
N ILE A 378 1.44 20.43 31.22
CA ILE A 378 2.49 20.99 32.08
C ILE A 378 2.81 20.06 33.25
N THR A 379 1.79 19.51 33.91
CA THR A 379 1.97 18.62 35.07
C THR A 379 2.60 17.29 34.66
N SER A 380 2.17 16.71 33.54
CA SER A 380 2.72 15.46 33.00
C SER A 380 4.17 15.63 32.56
N PHE A 381 4.51 16.74 31.91
CA PHE A 381 5.87 17.03 31.50
C PHE A 381 6.80 17.18 32.72
N LYS A 382 6.40 17.98 33.73
CA LYS A 382 7.19 18.17 34.97
C LYS A 382 7.41 16.85 35.72
N THR A 383 6.37 16.02 35.80
CA THR A 383 6.44 14.71 36.48
C THR A 383 7.33 13.73 35.71
N SER A 384 7.24 13.71 34.38
CA SER A 384 8.09 12.87 33.53
C SER A 384 9.55 13.33 33.57
N LYS A 385 9.77 14.65 33.67
CA LYS A 385 11.10 15.26 33.84
C LYS A 385 11.75 14.86 35.15
N SER A 386 11.04 14.94 36.28
CA SER A 386 11.58 14.59 37.59
C SER A 386 11.93 13.11 37.69
N ARG A 387 11.15 12.25 37.01
CA ARG A 387 11.39 10.80 36.94
C ARG A 387 12.42 10.37 35.89
N LYS A 388 13.01 11.30 35.13
CA LYS A 388 13.96 11.05 34.02
C LYS A 388 13.40 10.15 32.91
N LEU A 389 12.10 10.25 32.62
CA LEU A 389 11.41 9.44 31.61
C LEU A 389 11.23 10.16 30.26
N LEU A 390 11.71 11.39 30.12
CA LEU A 390 11.55 12.15 28.88
C LEU A 390 12.48 11.65 27.78
N THR A 391 11.90 11.22 26.66
CA THR A 391 12.58 10.94 25.39
C THR A 391 12.82 12.22 24.59
N ALA A 392 13.65 12.16 23.55
CA ALA A 392 13.85 13.29 22.64
C ALA A 392 12.51 13.77 22.01
N GLY A 393 11.66 12.84 21.55
CA GLY A 393 10.34 13.16 21.01
C GLY A 393 9.40 13.82 22.02
N ALA A 394 9.45 13.40 23.29
CA ALA A 394 8.67 14.06 24.35
C ALA A 394 9.10 15.53 24.58
N TYR A 395 10.42 15.83 24.50
CA TYR A 395 10.90 17.21 24.53
C TYR A 395 10.41 18.00 23.31
N LEU A 396 10.50 17.43 22.11
CA LEU A 396 10.07 18.07 20.87
C LEU A 396 8.58 18.42 20.89
N ASN A 397 7.72 17.47 21.24
CA ASN A 397 6.27 17.68 21.34
C ASN A 397 5.93 18.82 22.33
N TYR A 398 6.64 18.88 23.47
CA TYR A 398 6.44 19.94 24.44
C TYR A 398 6.99 21.30 23.98
N ILE A 399 8.13 21.31 23.28
CA ILE A 399 8.71 22.53 22.68
C ILE A 399 7.76 23.12 21.63
N GLU A 400 7.22 22.29 20.74
CA GLU A 400 6.26 22.74 19.74
C GLU A 400 5.00 23.33 20.38
N TYR A 401 4.47 22.66 21.41
CA TYR A 401 3.36 23.18 22.19
C TYR A 401 3.66 24.56 22.81
N LEU A 402 4.86 24.75 23.40
CA LEU A 402 5.26 26.04 23.96
C LEU A 402 5.40 27.15 22.89
N ARG A 403 5.94 26.81 21.71
CA ARG A 403 6.04 27.76 20.58
C ARG A 403 4.67 28.22 20.10
N ARG A 404 3.70 27.30 19.99
CA ARG A 404 2.32 27.60 19.60
C ARG A 404 1.58 28.44 20.65
N SER A 405 1.91 28.23 21.93
CA SER A 405 1.34 28.99 23.05
C SER A 405 1.91 30.41 23.20
N SER A 406 2.77 30.86 22.29
CA SER A 406 3.46 32.17 22.35
C SER A 406 4.24 32.42 23.64
N GLU A 407 4.81 31.36 24.24
CA GLU A 407 5.69 31.52 25.40
C GLU A 407 7.06 32.12 24.99
N ALA A 408 7.71 32.82 25.92
CA ALA A 408 8.99 33.48 25.68
C ALA A 408 10.06 32.53 25.11
N GLU A 409 10.67 32.93 23.98
CA GLU A 409 11.71 32.17 23.26
C GLU A 409 12.88 31.75 24.17
N GLU A 410 13.21 32.55 25.18
CA GLU A 410 14.24 32.22 26.19
C GLU A 410 13.93 30.94 26.97
N LYS A 411 12.66 30.68 27.31
CA LYS A 411 12.27 29.45 28.01
C LYS A 411 12.41 28.25 27.09
N VAL A 412 12.01 28.41 25.83
CA VAL A 412 12.14 27.37 24.79
C VAL A 412 13.61 27.02 24.59
N PHE A 413 14.48 28.02 24.47
CA PHE A 413 15.92 27.82 24.32
C PHE A 413 16.56 27.08 25.51
N LYS A 414 16.20 27.44 26.75
CA LYS A 414 16.66 26.71 27.94
C LYS A 414 16.22 25.24 27.93
N LEU A 415 15.01 24.98 27.45
CA LEU A 415 14.45 23.63 27.41
C LEU A 415 15.07 22.78 26.29
N VAL A 416 15.37 23.38 25.13
CA VAL A 416 16.13 22.73 24.05
C VAL A 416 17.52 22.31 24.55
N ASN A 417 18.23 23.20 25.26
CA ASN A 417 19.55 22.86 25.82
C ASN A 417 19.48 21.77 26.90
N ASP A 418 18.44 21.74 27.75
CA ASP A 418 18.22 20.64 28.70
C ASP A 418 17.89 19.31 27.99
N GLY A 419 17.17 19.38 26.87
CA GLY A 419 16.92 18.23 26.00
C GLY A 419 18.22 17.69 25.38
N LEU A 420 19.04 18.55 24.79
CA LEU A 420 20.33 18.20 24.18
C LEU A 420 21.38 17.72 25.19
N ALA A 421 21.37 18.23 26.42
CA ALA A 421 22.25 17.75 27.49
C ALA A 421 21.98 16.28 27.86
N LYS A 422 20.75 15.79 27.65
CA LYS A 422 20.36 14.39 27.92
C LYS A 422 20.36 13.53 26.66
N HIS A 423 19.99 14.11 25.52
CA HIS A 423 19.82 13.44 24.23
C HIS A 423 20.62 14.16 23.14
N SER A 424 21.94 14.03 23.21
CA SER A 424 22.89 14.72 22.31
C SER A 424 22.77 14.30 20.84
N ASN A 425 22.16 13.14 20.57
CA ASN A 425 22.09 12.52 19.24
C ASN A 425 20.77 12.82 18.51
N SER A 426 19.94 13.71 19.03
CA SER A 426 18.68 14.09 18.38
C SER A 426 18.92 15.22 17.38
N SER A 427 18.79 14.91 16.09
CA SER A 427 18.96 15.89 15.01
C SER A 427 17.90 17.00 15.04
N GLN A 428 16.65 16.66 15.35
CA GLN A 428 15.55 17.60 15.44
C GLN A 428 15.71 18.62 16.59
N LEU A 429 16.27 18.20 17.74
CA LEU A 429 16.58 19.14 18.83
C LEU A 429 17.71 20.10 18.45
N HIS A 430 18.71 19.62 17.70
CA HIS A 430 19.77 20.49 17.16
C HIS A 430 19.23 21.49 16.14
N LEU A 431 18.35 21.06 15.23
CA LEU A 431 17.69 21.96 14.26
C LEU A 431 16.91 23.08 14.98
N LEU A 432 16.13 22.74 16.02
CA LEU A 432 15.42 23.75 16.83
C LEU A 432 16.36 24.71 17.57
N LYS A 433 17.51 24.23 18.08
CA LYS A 433 18.52 25.10 18.68
C LYS A 433 19.03 26.12 17.66
N LEU A 434 19.27 25.67 16.43
CA LEU A 434 19.81 26.47 15.34
C LEU A 434 18.78 27.47 14.78
N GLU A 435 17.49 27.14 14.78
CA GLU A 435 16.41 28.09 14.47
C GLU A 435 16.37 29.26 15.46
N LEU A 436 16.59 28.99 16.75
CA LEU A 436 16.52 30.01 17.81
C LEU A 436 17.79 30.86 17.90
N GLN A 437 18.97 30.22 17.86
CA GLN A 437 20.27 30.89 17.91
C GLN A 437 21.24 30.24 16.93
N PRO A 438 21.25 30.67 15.66
CA PRO A 438 22.19 30.14 14.68
C PRO A 438 23.61 30.64 14.97
N SER A 439 24.56 29.71 15.06
CA SER A 439 25.99 30.03 15.12
C SER A 439 26.82 28.98 14.38
N LYS A 440 27.98 29.39 13.84
CA LYS A 440 28.88 28.48 13.09
C LYS A 440 29.36 27.34 13.99
N GLU A 441 29.63 27.62 15.26
CA GLU A 441 30.04 26.62 16.25
C GLU A 441 28.91 25.63 16.55
N ALA A 442 27.66 26.10 16.67
CA ALA A 442 26.51 25.24 16.93
C ALA A 442 26.22 24.30 15.75
N TYR A 443 26.34 24.78 14.50
CA TYR A 443 26.20 23.92 13.32
C TYR A 443 27.29 22.84 13.27
N LYS A 444 28.55 23.20 13.55
CA LYS A 444 29.65 22.23 13.62
C LYS A 444 29.45 21.19 14.73
N GLU A 445 28.98 21.61 15.89
CA GLU A 445 28.64 20.72 17.00
C GLU A 445 27.52 19.74 16.60
N ALA A 446 26.44 20.24 15.99
CA ALA A 446 25.31 19.45 15.53
C ALA A 446 25.73 18.43 14.45
N LEU A 447 26.54 18.85 13.48
CA LEU A 447 27.06 17.97 12.42
C LEU A 447 27.99 16.88 12.96
N ARG A 448 28.79 17.18 13.99
CA ARG A 448 29.64 16.18 14.66
C ARG A 448 28.82 15.09 15.35
N LEU A 449 27.70 15.47 15.96
CA LEU A 449 26.85 14.56 16.73
C LEU A 449 25.81 13.83 15.86
N CYS A 450 25.29 14.48 14.81
CA CYS A 450 24.25 13.98 13.92
C CYS A 450 24.68 14.10 12.44
N PRO A 451 25.71 13.36 12.01
CA PRO A 451 26.31 13.56 10.69
C PRO A 451 25.40 13.12 9.53
N THR A 452 24.38 12.29 9.77
CA THR A 452 23.52 11.70 8.74
C THR A 452 22.30 12.55 8.35
N THR A 453 22.10 13.71 8.98
CA THR A 453 20.90 14.56 8.73
C THR A 453 21.22 15.63 7.69
N TRP A 454 20.56 15.60 6.53
CA TRP A 454 20.81 16.53 5.42
C TRP A 454 20.44 17.97 5.77
N GLU A 455 19.33 18.17 6.50
CA GLU A 455 18.78 19.47 6.87
C GLU A 455 19.80 20.33 7.65
N LEU A 456 20.70 19.69 8.41
CA LEU A 456 21.78 20.37 9.12
C LEU A 456 22.83 20.94 8.15
N TYR A 457 23.16 20.22 7.08
CA TYR A 457 24.09 20.71 6.06
C TYR A 457 23.48 21.85 5.27
N GLU A 458 22.21 21.72 4.87
CA GLU A 458 21.50 22.76 4.14
C GLU A 458 21.39 24.06 4.94
N GLY A 459 21.01 23.97 6.22
CA GLY A 459 20.96 25.12 7.12
C GLY A 459 22.33 25.76 7.34
N TYR A 460 23.38 24.95 7.53
CA TYR A 460 24.74 25.47 7.70
C TYR A 460 25.27 26.17 6.45
N LEU A 461 24.99 25.62 5.26
CA LEU A 461 25.35 26.23 3.99
C LEU A 461 24.62 27.56 3.80
N PHE A 462 23.29 27.59 4.00
CA PHE A 462 22.51 28.83 3.90
C PHE A 462 23.02 29.91 4.86
N PHE A 463 23.28 29.55 6.12
CA PHE A 463 23.81 30.48 7.11
C PHE A 463 25.21 30.99 6.73
N SER A 464 26.09 30.10 6.26
CA SER A 464 27.46 30.47 5.88
C SER A 464 27.51 31.33 4.61
N LEU A 465 26.62 31.07 3.64
CA LEU A 465 26.49 31.84 2.39
C LEU A 465 26.10 33.30 2.65
N ASN A 466 25.23 33.54 3.64
CA ASN A 466 24.78 34.89 3.97
C ASN A 466 25.84 35.72 4.71
N ASP A 467 26.82 35.07 5.36
CA ASP A 467 27.78 35.71 6.26
C ASP A 467 29.16 35.96 5.61
N ASP A 468 29.65 35.02 4.78
CA ASP A 468 30.93 35.17 4.05
C ASP A 468 30.92 34.39 2.72
N PRO A 469 30.55 35.02 1.59
CA PRO A 469 30.46 34.34 0.29
C PRO A 469 31.81 33.86 -0.27
N GLU A 470 32.95 34.46 0.12
CA GLU A 470 34.28 34.02 -0.32
C GLU A 470 34.78 32.80 0.48
N GLY A 471 34.37 32.69 1.75
CA GLY A 471 34.67 31.55 2.63
C GLY A 471 33.92 30.25 2.30
N VAL A 472 32.86 30.33 1.48
CA VAL A 472 31.98 29.21 1.11
C VAL A 472 32.74 28.05 0.46
N LEU A 473 33.74 28.33 -0.37
CA LEU A 473 34.57 27.30 -1.02
C LEU A 473 35.26 26.42 0.01
N LYS A 474 35.89 27.03 1.02
CA LYS A 474 36.54 26.29 2.12
C LYS A 474 35.53 25.52 2.95
N VAL A 475 34.34 26.08 3.16
CA VAL A 475 33.26 25.38 3.88
C VAL A 475 32.83 24.13 3.11
N PHE A 476 32.57 24.22 1.81
CA PHE A 476 32.26 23.06 0.98
C PHE A 476 33.39 22.03 0.98
N GLU A 477 34.64 22.45 0.78
CA GLU A 477 35.80 21.54 0.80
C GLU A 477 35.89 20.77 2.12
N THR A 478 35.69 21.45 3.26
CA THR A 478 35.69 20.79 4.58
C THR A 478 34.53 19.80 4.74
N LEU A 479 33.30 20.18 4.35
CA LEU A 479 32.13 19.31 4.49
C LEU A 479 32.20 18.10 3.56
N ILE A 480 32.69 18.30 2.33
CA ILE A 480 32.88 17.23 1.35
C ILE A 480 33.92 16.24 1.89
N ALA A 481 35.06 16.73 2.39
CA ALA A 481 36.08 15.89 3.00
C ALA A 481 35.48 15.10 4.19
N ASP A 482 34.82 15.78 5.14
CA ASP A 482 34.24 15.14 6.32
C ASP A 482 33.17 14.09 5.96
N SER A 483 32.42 14.31 4.88
CA SER A 483 31.37 13.40 4.42
C SER A 483 31.87 12.03 3.94
N LEU A 484 33.16 11.91 3.60
CA LEU A 484 33.78 10.69 3.09
C LEU A 484 34.45 9.83 4.19
N TYR A 485 34.85 10.44 5.32
CA TYR A 485 35.70 9.77 6.31
C TYR A 485 34.95 9.32 7.58
N SER A 486 33.75 9.84 7.86
CA SER A 486 33.00 9.43 9.05
C SER A 486 32.37 8.05 8.87
N ALA A 487 32.62 7.12 9.82
CA ALA A 487 32.08 5.76 9.76
C ALA A 487 30.54 5.70 9.63
N ALA A 488 29.83 6.58 10.34
CA ALA A 488 28.37 6.68 10.26
C ALA A 488 27.88 7.19 8.89
N LEU A 489 28.66 8.06 8.24
CA LEU A 489 28.37 8.55 6.90
C LEU A 489 28.66 7.49 5.84
N ILE A 490 29.73 6.72 6.00
CA ILE A 490 30.07 5.63 5.08
C ILE A 490 28.93 4.60 5.05
N GLU A 491 28.40 4.20 6.21
CA GLU A 491 27.25 3.28 6.28
C GLU A 491 25.97 3.89 5.70
N ALA A 492 25.64 5.14 6.06
CA ALA A 492 24.47 5.83 5.53
C ALA A 492 24.54 6.03 4.01
N ASN A 493 25.72 6.35 3.48
CA ASN A 493 25.95 6.52 2.05
C ASN A 493 25.85 5.16 1.33
N ALA A 494 26.40 4.07 1.88
CA ALA A 494 26.25 2.73 1.32
C ALA A 494 24.78 2.29 1.24
N ASN A 495 24.01 2.54 2.30
CA ASN A 495 22.57 2.28 2.34
C ASN A 495 21.81 3.11 1.30
N ALA A 496 22.10 4.42 1.20
CA ALA A 496 21.48 5.30 0.20
C ALA A 496 21.76 4.82 -1.24
N VAL A 497 22.99 4.37 -1.53
CA VAL A 497 23.35 3.80 -2.84
C VAL A 497 22.56 2.53 -3.13
N SER A 498 22.40 1.63 -2.14
CA SER A 498 21.59 0.41 -2.31
C SER A 498 20.10 0.70 -2.60
N GLU A 499 19.58 1.81 -2.08
CA GLU A 499 18.20 2.26 -2.30
C GLU A 499 18.04 3.08 -3.58
N GLY A 500 19.14 3.36 -4.30
CA GLY A 500 19.15 4.22 -5.49
C GLY A 500 18.91 5.70 -5.19
N LYS A 501 19.19 6.16 -3.96
CA LYS A 501 19.06 7.57 -3.53
C LYS A 501 20.42 8.27 -3.57
N LEU A 502 20.40 9.60 -3.72
CA LEU A 502 21.60 10.43 -3.59
C LEU A 502 22.16 10.39 -2.17
N THR A 503 23.46 10.17 -2.05
CA THR A 503 24.19 10.22 -0.78
C THR A 503 24.31 11.65 -0.25
N ILE A 504 24.71 11.82 1.01
CA ILE A 504 24.95 13.17 1.57
C ILE A 504 26.08 13.87 0.82
N HIS A 505 27.12 13.12 0.48
CA HIS A 505 28.21 13.59 -0.37
C HIS A 505 27.69 14.08 -1.73
N ASP A 506 26.85 13.28 -2.40
CA ASP A 506 26.27 13.67 -3.69
C ASP A 506 25.41 14.93 -3.62
N LYS A 507 24.62 15.07 -2.56
CA LYS A 507 23.78 16.25 -2.35
C LYS A 507 24.61 17.51 -2.05
N LEU A 508 25.70 17.39 -1.29
CA LEU A 508 26.64 18.49 -1.07
C LEU A 508 27.27 18.93 -2.39
N LEU A 509 27.65 17.96 -3.22
CA LEU A 509 28.25 18.21 -4.53
C LEU A 509 27.28 18.82 -5.53
N SER A 510 26.04 18.32 -5.60
CA SER A 510 25.01 18.93 -6.47
C SER A 510 24.76 20.38 -6.05
N ARG A 511 24.65 20.64 -4.75
CA ARG A 511 24.43 21.99 -4.23
C ARG A 511 25.61 22.92 -4.48
N PHE A 512 26.84 22.43 -4.36
CA PHE A 512 28.05 23.18 -4.72
C PHE A 512 28.03 23.64 -6.18
N ILE A 513 27.64 22.74 -7.08
CA ILE A 513 27.55 23.02 -8.52
C ILE A 513 26.43 24.02 -8.82
N GLU A 514 25.24 23.83 -8.24
CA GLU A 514 24.09 24.73 -8.40
C GLU A 514 24.38 26.15 -7.95
N ILE A 515 25.04 26.33 -6.79
CA ILE A 515 25.32 27.66 -6.24
C ILE A 515 26.32 28.41 -7.12
N ASN A 516 27.37 27.73 -7.58
CA ASN A 516 28.39 28.35 -8.42
C ASN A 516 27.93 28.60 -9.86
N SER A 517 26.98 27.82 -10.37
CA SER A 517 26.39 28.05 -11.71
C SER A 517 25.32 29.13 -11.72
N SER A 518 24.54 29.27 -10.64
CA SER A 518 23.39 30.19 -10.57
C SER A 518 23.70 31.57 -9.99
N HIS A 519 24.61 31.68 -9.02
CA HIS A 519 24.78 32.91 -8.24
C HIS A 519 26.00 33.77 -8.63
N ASN A 520 26.83 33.37 -9.60
CA ASN A 520 28.04 34.12 -10.02
C ASN A 520 28.93 34.57 -8.84
N ILE A 521 28.94 33.84 -7.72
CA ILE A 521 29.66 34.24 -6.49
C ILE A 521 31.18 34.25 -6.74
N VAL A 522 31.69 33.22 -7.43
CA VAL A 522 33.07 33.15 -7.93
C VAL A 522 33.02 32.51 -9.32
N GLN A 523 33.62 33.15 -10.35
CA GLN A 523 33.82 32.51 -11.66
C GLN A 523 34.87 31.41 -11.53
N LEU A 524 34.41 30.20 -11.21
CA LEU A 524 35.25 29.01 -11.12
C LEU A 524 35.40 28.39 -12.52
N SER A 525 36.63 28.04 -12.88
CA SER A 525 36.87 27.23 -14.08
C SER A 525 36.22 25.85 -13.93
N PRO A 526 35.91 25.13 -15.04
CA PRO A 526 35.38 23.77 -14.97
C PRO A 526 36.23 22.83 -14.10
N ARG A 527 37.55 22.99 -14.05
CA ARG A 527 38.41 22.17 -13.16
C ARG A 527 38.22 22.48 -11.67
N GLN A 528 37.75 23.67 -11.32
CA GLN A 528 37.51 24.09 -9.93
C GLN A 528 36.08 23.78 -9.48
N LEU A 529 35.12 23.64 -10.40
CA LEU A 529 33.78 23.12 -10.11
C LEU A 529 33.80 21.64 -9.69
N PHE A 530 34.88 20.93 -10.01
CA PHE A 530 35.04 19.50 -9.75
C PHE A 530 36.39 19.22 -9.08
N PRO A 531 36.50 19.42 -7.75
CA PRO A 531 37.74 19.19 -7.00
C PRO A 531 38.17 17.72 -7.08
N SER A 532 39.47 17.44 -6.92
CA SER A 532 40.00 16.06 -7.03
C SER A 532 39.39 15.07 -6.04
N SER A 533 38.85 15.53 -4.91
CA SER A 533 38.09 14.74 -3.94
C SER A 533 36.80 14.14 -4.52
N PHE A 534 36.22 14.78 -5.55
CA PHE A 534 35.03 14.35 -6.28
C PHE A 534 35.25 13.05 -7.08
N VAL A 535 36.49 12.82 -7.52
CA VAL A 535 36.89 11.70 -8.38
C VAL A 535 37.19 10.44 -7.56
N ILE A 536 37.21 10.54 -6.22
CA ILE A 536 37.61 9.42 -5.34
C ILE A 536 36.52 8.34 -5.29
N SER A 537 35.22 8.70 -5.38
CA SER A 537 34.10 7.74 -5.47
C SER A 537 32.72 8.42 -5.69
N PRO A 538 32.38 8.89 -6.90
CA PRO A 538 31.05 9.43 -7.16
C PRO A 538 29.99 8.31 -7.17
N SER A 539 28.84 8.53 -6.52
CA SER A 539 27.78 7.53 -6.53
C SER A 539 27.12 7.43 -7.93
N PRO A 540 26.50 6.28 -8.27
CA PRO A 540 25.76 6.15 -9.52
C PRO A 540 24.68 7.22 -9.70
N GLY A 541 23.93 7.55 -8.65
CA GLY A 541 22.84 8.51 -8.71
C GLY A 541 23.31 9.94 -9.00
N PHE A 542 24.51 10.29 -8.55
CA PHE A 542 25.06 11.61 -8.77
C PHE A 542 25.64 11.80 -10.17
N TYR A 543 26.29 10.77 -10.71
CA TYR A 543 26.70 10.77 -12.11
C TYR A 543 25.49 10.96 -13.05
N GLU A 544 24.36 10.32 -12.72
CA GLU A 544 23.09 10.53 -13.43
C GLU A 544 22.59 11.97 -13.35
N TYR A 545 22.67 12.59 -12.17
CA TYR A 545 22.34 14.01 -11.98
C TYR A 545 23.23 14.91 -12.87
N ILE A 546 24.55 14.69 -12.89
CA ILE A 546 25.47 15.50 -13.70
C ILE A 546 25.14 15.40 -15.19
N LEU A 547 24.97 14.17 -15.72
CA LEU A 547 24.70 13.96 -17.15
C LEU A 547 23.33 14.48 -17.60
N SER A 548 22.39 14.67 -16.66
CA SER A 548 21.08 15.24 -16.93
C SER A 548 21.01 16.75 -16.70
N SER A 549 22.05 17.35 -16.12
CA SER A 549 22.12 18.78 -15.87
C SER A 549 22.62 19.53 -17.12
N ASP A 550 22.04 20.71 -17.41
CA ASP A 550 22.39 21.57 -18.56
C ASP A 550 23.74 22.31 -18.41
N ILE A 551 24.66 21.76 -17.62
CA ILE A 551 25.95 22.39 -17.31
C ILE A 551 26.94 22.08 -18.43
N GLU A 552 27.71 23.07 -18.88
CA GLU A 552 28.81 22.87 -19.83
C GLU A 552 29.93 22.03 -19.19
N LEU A 553 29.85 20.71 -19.35
CA LEU A 553 30.82 19.75 -18.83
C LEU A 553 32.03 19.63 -19.76
N ASN A 554 33.23 19.64 -19.19
CA ASN A 554 34.47 19.37 -19.91
C ASN A 554 34.60 17.86 -20.21
N GLU A 555 34.98 17.50 -21.43
CA GLU A 555 35.13 16.09 -21.83
C GLU A 555 36.12 15.31 -20.97
N ASN A 556 37.26 15.92 -20.63
CA ASN A 556 38.28 15.25 -19.83
C ASN A 556 37.73 14.89 -18.43
N LEU A 557 36.85 15.73 -17.90
CA LEU A 557 36.20 15.48 -16.62
C LEU A 557 35.19 14.33 -16.73
N VAL A 558 34.37 14.30 -17.77
CA VAL A 558 33.40 13.21 -17.97
C VAL A 558 34.12 11.88 -18.17
N ASP A 559 35.26 11.87 -18.87
CA ASP A 559 36.11 10.70 -19.00
C ASP A 559 36.71 10.26 -17.66
N ASP A 560 37.18 11.20 -16.83
CA ASP A 560 37.71 10.90 -15.49
C ASP A 560 36.61 10.37 -14.55
N LEU A 561 35.40 10.94 -14.60
CA LEU A 561 34.23 10.46 -13.85
C LEU A 561 33.78 9.08 -14.31
N TYR A 562 33.75 8.85 -15.62
CA TYR A 562 33.42 7.54 -16.19
C TYR A 562 34.42 6.47 -15.76
N ARG A 563 35.72 6.79 -15.73
CA ARG A 563 36.78 5.88 -15.25
C ARG A 563 36.63 5.56 -13.77
N ALA A 564 36.50 6.58 -12.92
CA ALA A 564 36.31 6.42 -11.49
C ALA A 564 35.05 5.57 -11.17
N TRP A 565 33.99 5.77 -11.95
CA TRP A 565 32.76 5.02 -11.75
C TRP A 565 32.83 3.57 -12.24
N ARG A 566 33.50 3.31 -13.36
CA ARG A 566 33.71 1.94 -13.87
C ARG A 566 34.41 1.06 -12.84
N GLU A 567 35.19 1.66 -11.95
CA GLU A 567 35.90 0.98 -10.86
C GLU A 567 35.06 0.85 -9.57
N HIS A 568 33.85 1.42 -9.52
CA HIS A 568 33.01 1.43 -8.33
C HIS A 568 32.30 0.08 -8.07
N PRO A 569 32.22 -0.44 -6.83
CA PRO A 569 31.66 -1.77 -6.53
C PRO A 569 30.20 -1.99 -6.89
N PHE A 570 29.39 -0.93 -6.92
CA PHE A 570 27.95 -0.97 -7.23
C PHE A 570 27.62 -0.52 -8.66
N SER A 571 28.59 -0.55 -9.57
CA SER A 571 28.45 -0.01 -10.92
C SER A 571 27.81 -0.99 -11.92
N ASP A 572 26.69 -0.62 -12.53
CA ASP A 572 26.14 -1.31 -13.71
C ASP A 572 26.78 -0.79 -15.01
N THR A 573 27.89 -1.42 -15.39
CA THR A 573 28.74 -0.99 -16.53
C THR A 573 27.93 -0.76 -17.81
N VAL A 574 26.85 -1.52 -18.05
CA VAL A 574 26.01 -1.39 -19.25
C VAL A 574 25.20 -0.10 -19.21
N VAL A 575 24.47 0.13 -18.12
CA VAL A 575 23.57 1.28 -17.97
C VAL A 575 24.32 2.60 -18.12
N ILE A 576 25.50 2.70 -17.51
CA ILE A 576 26.26 3.96 -17.55
C ILE A 576 27.01 4.17 -18.85
N THR A 577 27.48 3.11 -19.49
CA THR A 577 28.02 3.23 -20.83
C THR A 577 26.95 3.78 -21.78
N LEU A 578 25.72 3.25 -21.72
CA LEU A 578 24.60 3.75 -22.52
C LEU A 578 24.23 5.21 -22.22
N LYS A 579 24.19 5.61 -20.95
CA LYS A 579 23.88 7.00 -20.57
C LYS A 579 24.99 7.98 -21.00
N THR A 580 26.25 7.60 -20.83
CA THR A 580 27.41 8.42 -21.27
C THR A 580 27.42 8.57 -22.79
N ILE A 581 27.12 7.50 -23.52
CA ILE A 581 26.93 7.52 -24.97
C ILE A 581 25.80 8.48 -25.35
N LYS A 582 24.65 8.40 -24.68
CA LYS A 582 23.51 9.29 -24.95
C LYS A 582 23.89 10.76 -24.81
N TRP A 583 24.66 11.11 -23.78
CA TRP A 583 25.18 12.46 -23.57
C TRP A 583 26.21 12.87 -24.63
N LEU A 584 27.15 12.00 -25.01
CA LEU A 584 28.09 12.28 -26.11
C LEU A 584 27.36 12.52 -27.45
N LEU A 585 26.29 11.78 -27.70
CA LEU A 585 25.42 11.99 -28.86
C LEU A 585 24.67 13.32 -28.79
N SER A 586 24.20 13.78 -27.62
CA SER A 586 23.52 15.08 -27.49
C SER A 586 24.44 16.27 -27.77
N ILE A 587 25.73 16.15 -27.46
CA ILE A 587 26.78 17.15 -27.77
C ILE A 587 27.37 16.96 -29.19
N LYS A 588 26.78 16.08 -30.02
CA LYS A 588 27.20 15.78 -31.41
C LYS A 588 28.58 15.15 -31.54
N LYS A 589 29.07 14.43 -30.54
CA LYS A 589 30.37 13.74 -30.55
C LYS A 589 30.22 12.24 -30.83
N ASN A 590 29.79 11.94 -32.06
CA ASN A 590 29.43 10.58 -32.47
C ASN A 590 30.63 9.62 -32.50
N SER A 591 31.83 10.12 -32.84
CA SER A 591 33.06 9.30 -32.91
C SER A 591 33.53 8.83 -31.54
N THR A 592 33.49 9.69 -30.52
CA THR A 592 33.87 9.34 -29.14
C THR A 592 32.83 8.40 -28.53
N ALA A 593 31.53 8.63 -28.78
CA ALA A 593 30.46 7.73 -28.36
C ALA A 593 30.64 6.32 -28.93
N PHE A 594 30.98 6.21 -30.22
CA PHE A 594 31.23 4.92 -30.87
C PHE A 594 32.48 4.21 -30.33
N ASN A 595 33.57 4.94 -30.09
CA ASN A 595 34.78 4.38 -29.50
C ASN A 595 34.53 3.86 -28.08
N LEU A 596 33.76 4.61 -27.27
CA LEU A 596 33.38 4.21 -25.93
C LEU A 596 32.52 2.94 -25.93
N PHE A 597 31.54 2.86 -26.84
CA PHE A 597 30.72 1.67 -27.05
C PHE A 597 31.57 0.43 -27.33
N ASN A 598 32.49 0.51 -28.30
CA ASN A 598 33.36 -0.63 -28.66
C ASN A 598 34.31 -1.01 -27.51
N SER A 599 34.86 -0.02 -26.82
CA SER A 599 35.72 -0.25 -25.66
C SER A 599 34.97 -0.94 -24.52
N ALA A 600 33.73 -0.54 -24.23
CA ALA A 600 32.92 -1.18 -23.21
C ALA A 600 32.48 -2.60 -23.63
N LEU A 601 32.06 -2.79 -24.89
CA LEU A 601 31.62 -4.07 -25.42
C LEU A 601 32.74 -5.13 -25.38
N THR A 602 33.97 -4.73 -25.68
CA THR A 602 35.16 -5.60 -25.59
C THR A 602 35.56 -5.90 -24.14
N GLY A 603 35.29 -4.98 -23.21
CA GLY A 603 35.57 -5.14 -21.78
C GLY A 603 34.56 -5.99 -21.00
N LEU A 604 33.35 -6.20 -21.52
CA LEU A 604 32.33 -7.03 -20.86
C LEU A 604 32.63 -8.53 -21.02
N THR A 605 32.41 -9.30 -19.96
CA THR A 605 32.60 -10.77 -19.96
C THR A 605 31.27 -11.53 -20.03
N ASP A 606 30.18 -11.00 -19.47
CA ASP A 606 28.84 -11.62 -19.52
C ASP A 606 28.17 -11.38 -20.88
N VAL A 607 27.59 -12.45 -21.44
CA VAL A 607 26.83 -12.43 -22.70
C VAL A 607 25.53 -11.64 -22.54
N ARG A 608 24.90 -11.67 -21.37
CA ARG A 608 23.64 -10.96 -21.12
C ARG A 608 23.83 -9.44 -21.18
N ASP A 609 24.90 -8.97 -20.57
CA ASP A 609 25.26 -7.55 -20.50
C ASP A 609 25.67 -7.00 -21.87
N LYS A 610 26.36 -7.82 -22.69
CA LYS A 610 26.65 -7.49 -24.09
C LYS A 610 25.38 -7.26 -24.91
N VAL A 611 24.41 -8.16 -24.80
CA VAL A 611 23.13 -8.04 -25.50
C VAL A 611 22.34 -6.80 -25.03
N GLN A 612 22.39 -6.51 -23.73
CA GLN A 612 21.77 -5.30 -23.19
C GLN A 612 22.44 -4.02 -23.71
N LEU A 613 23.78 -3.97 -23.76
CA LEU A 613 24.53 -2.84 -24.28
C LEU A 613 24.26 -2.63 -25.78
N GLU A 614 24.27 -3.70 -26.58
CA GLU A 614 23.98 -3.64 -28.02
C GLU A 614 22.55 -3.18 -28.29
N SER A 615 21.56 -3.74 -27.59
CA SER A 615 20.15 -3.33 -27.75
C SER A 615 19.92 -1.88 -27.32
N GLY A 616 20.57 -1.42 -26.25
CA GLY A 616 20.52 -0.04 -25.80
C GLY A 616 21.15 0.94 -26.80
N TRP A 617 22.29 0.59 -27.39
CA TRP A 617 22.93 1.39 -28.44
C TRP A 617 22.03 1.56 -29.66
N GLN A 618 21.39 0.47 -30.12
CA GLN A 618 20.43 0.51 -31.22
C GLN A 618 19.23 1.41 -30.90
N ALA A 619 18.71 1.36 -29.68
CA ALA A 619 17.62 2.21 -29.25
C ALA A 619 18.01 3.71 -29.21
N LEU A 620 19.24 4.03 -28.81
CA LEU A 620 19.75 5.41 -28.79
C LEU A 620 19.93 5.99 -30.20
N LEU A 621 20.31 5.16 -31.18
CA LEU A 621 20.43 5.58 -32.58
C LEU A 621 19.07 5.65 -33.30
N GLY A 622 18.09 4.83 -32.89
CA GLY A 622 16.75 4.78 -33.49
C GLY A 622 15.74 5.80 -32.94
N GLY A 623 16.12 6.57 -31.92
CA GLY A 623 15.27 7.56 -31.24
C GLY A 623 15.19 8.90 -31.96
N ASP A 624 14.72 8.91 -33.21
CA ASP A 624 14.14 10.09 -33.89
C ASP A 624 13.26 9.74 -35.12
N SER A 625 12.96 8.46 -35.35
CA SER A 625 12.20 8.00 -36.52
C SER A 625 10.80 7.47 -36.18
N SER A 626 10.11 8.05 -35.20
CA SER A 626 8.73 7.66 -34.87
C SER A 626 7.80 8.86 -34.58
N ASN A 627 8.05 10.00 -35.22
CA ASN A 627 7.11 11.13 -35.18
C ASN A 627 7.18 11.96 -36.46
N ASN A 628 6.84 11.35 -37.60
CA ASN A 628 6.29 12.00 -38.79
C ASN A 628 6.13 10.96 -39.90
N GLN A 629 4.94 10.37 -40.01
CA GLN A 629 4.32 10.00 -41.29
C GLN A 629 2.93 9.41 -41.02
N SER A 630 1.96 10.30 -40.88
CA SER A 630 0.55 10.03 -41.15
C SER A 630 -0.07 11.29 -41.74
N GLY A 631 -0.53 11.22 -43.00
CA GLY A 631 -1.49 12.17 -43.57
C GLY A 631 -1.02 12.96 -44.80
N GLU A 632 -1.14 12.32 -45.96
CA GLU A 632 -1.83 12.78 -47.18
C GLU A 632 -1.54 14.15 -47.84
N ASP A 633 -1.19 14.01 -49.14
CA ASP A 633 -1.60 14.77 -50.34
C ASP A 633 -1.14 16.23 -50.58
N VAL A 634 -0.50 16.45 -51.73
CA VAL A 634 -1.10 17.09 -52.95
C VAL A 634 0.01 17.54 -53.92
N ASP A 635 -0.15 17.12 -55.17
CA ASP A 635 0.32 17.66 -56.46
C ASP A 635 1.75 18.19 -56.65
N THR A 636 2.46 17.57 -57.59
CA THR A 636 3.20 18.35 -58.59
C THR A 636 3.31 17.56 -59.89
N ALA A 637 2.61 18.08 -60.90
CA ALA A 637 2.78 17.75 -62.29
C ALA A 637 4.17 18.19 -62.76
N MET A 638 4.85 17.30 -63.48
CA MET A 638 5.88 17.65 -64.45
C MET A 638 5.17 18.07 -65.74
N GLU A 639 5.39 19.31 -66.17
CA GLU A 639 5.91 19.63 -67.51
C GLU A 639 6.38 21.10 -67.51
N GLU A 640 7.63 21.26 -67.94
CA GLU A 640 8.47 22.48 -68.11
C GLU A 640 9.19 23.08 -66.88
#